data_AF-A0A9W8K976-F1
#
_entry.id   AF-A0A9W8K976-F1
#
_cell.length_a   1.000
_cell.length_b   1.000
_cell.length_c   1.000
_cell.angle_alpha   90.00
_cell.angle_beta   90.00
_cell.angle_gamma   90.00
#
_symmetry.space_group_name_H-M   'P 1'
#
loop_
_entity.id
_entity.type
_entity.pdbx_description
1 polymer ?
#
loop_
_entity_poly.entity_id
_entity_poly.type
_entity_poly.pdbx_seq_one_letter_code
_entity_poly.pdbx_strand_id
1 'polypeptide(L)'
;MDESNYDEFGNYIGPELATSSEEESEVEHDVEEADSDHSEDEGPGPMAMELRVEAPQTQIVLHEDKQYYPDAEDVFGPGVEALVQEEDTQPLTEPIVAPITERKFQVDESAQLPDTMYTKEFLVDLLGHPNMVRNIALGGHLHHGKTALLDVLVAATHSWPEWDAATPIATPTTKMRQPNERAFGYTDVHRLERQRGIGLKSMPMSLVAQNTKGKSYALNIMDTPGHANFIDEVAAALRLADGVVVVVDAVEGVMSGTERVIRAAVREGLGITLVINKVDRLILELKLPPEDAYIKLKHTVEEVNNTIATCPHTDASMRVSPELGNVCFASASFGWCFSLESFAARYVDTWQMPVAPKELARRLWGDVYYHAERRTFMRRRAPDGKQAVRSFVHFVLEPLYKIFAQVVGEDEPQLRTTLNALGIRLRKADYAMNARDLLRRVLCHFFGPPTGLVDMCVAHIKSPAANARAKTEHLYTGQMDGATAVAMRTCDADGPLVVSVAKQYPSSDASQFYVLGRIFSGHISVGQKVRVLGEAYAPGDDEDMALATVSDAWVYCSRYRIPVSGLGAGSWVLLSGVDASIAKTATIVDTSVAEAELAIVRPLQLPADAVVKIAVEPVAPTELPKLLSGLRKIGKSYPLAHTRVEESGEHILLGTGELYLDCIMHDLRTMYAEIDIKVADPVVAFRETTSETSAIRVFGDSPNGKNRLTIIAEPIDPGICEDIESGKVQADWPARQMGQFFEANHGWDILAGRSIWAFGPTVSGPNILSDDTLPAETDRARLRMVRDSIKQGFVWATREGPLCDEPMRSTRFRILNADLAESAMHRGGGQLIPAARRVCYSSFLTASPRLMEPISFVEIQAPRDCVSNVYTVIGRRRGHVTHDAPKPGSPMYTIHALVPTIDASGFETDLRTFTHGQAFCQLYFDHWQAVPGDPLDREVVLRPLEPSAGQQLARDFMLKTRRRKGLSDDVSIDKFIDDPTLRDVVREFQQ
;
A
#
# COMPACT_ATOMS: atom_id res chain seq x y z
N MET A 1 18.79 -60.98 2.76
CA MET A 1 17.71 -59.99 2.86
C MET A 1 17.02 -60.00 1.52
N ASP A 2 15.78 -60.47 1.46
CA ASP A 2 15.02 -60.50 0.20
C ASP A 2 14.55 -59.08 -0.14
N GLU A 3 14.91 -58.60 -1.34
CA GLU A 3 14.56 -57.27 -1.86
C GLU A 3 13.04 -57.07 -2.03
N SER A 4 12.25 -58.15 -1.99
CA SER A 4 10.78 -58.07 -2.12
C SER A 4 10.05 -57.52 -0.90
N ASN A 5 10.75 -57.34 0.23
CA ASN A 5 10.16 -56.88 1.49
C ASN A 5 10.48 -55.41 1.79
N TYR A 6 11.00 -54.67 0.81
CA TYR A 6 11.27 -53.25 0.91
C TYR A 6 10.66 -52.52 -0.29
N ASP A 7 10.10 -51.32 -0.07
CA ASP A 7 9.56 -50.50 -1.15
C ASP A 7 10.68 -49.79 -1.94
N GLU A 8 10.32 -49.10 -3.03
CA GLU A 8 11.25 -48.39 -3.91
C GLU A 8 11.97 -47.20 -3.24
N PHE A 9 11.61 -46.87 -1.99
CA PHE A 9 12.26 -45.84 -1.16
C PHE A 9 13.08 -46.45 -0.01
N GLY A 10 13.16 -47.79 0.09
CA GLY A 10 13.97 -48.51 1.07
C GLY A 10 13.29 -48.74 2.42
N ASN A 11 11.96 -48.56 2.51
CA ASN A 11 11.21 -48.84 3.73
C ASN A 11 10.80 -50.30 3.81
N TYR A 12 10.94 -50.92 4.98
CA TYR A 12 10.56 -52.33 5.18
C TYR A 12 9.05 -52.48 5.23
N ILE A 13 8.51 -53.34 4.36
CA ILE A 13 7.09 -53.67 4.21
C ILE A 13 6.83 -55.17 4.41
N GLY A 14 7.77 -55.89 5.04
CA GLY A 14 7.59 -57.27 5.47
C GLY A 14 6.68 -57.41 6.70
N PRO A 15 6.26 -58.64 7.06
CA PRO A 15 5.36 -58.88 8.19
C PRO A 15 5.98 -58.42 9.53
N GLU A 16 5.12 -57.97 10.45
CA GLU A 16 5.52 -57.43 11.75
C GLU A 16 6.40 -58.41 12.54
N LEU A 17 7.55 -57.92 12.99
CA LEU A 17 8.47 -58.66 13.84
C LEU A 17 7.84 -58.80 15.24
N ALA A 18 7.74 -60.04 15.73
CA ALA A 18 7.18 -60.33 17.04
C ALA A 18 7.98 -59.64 18.15
N THR A 19 7.40 -58.60 18.75
CA THR A 19 7.87 -57.96 19.97
C THR A 19 7.49 -58.81 21.18
N SER A 20 8.47 -59.20 21.98
CA SER A 20 8.26 -59.85 23.27
C SER A 20 7.66 -58.85 24.26
N SER A 21 6.52 -59.26 24.82
CA SER A 21 5.65 -58.62 25.81
C SER A 21 6.33 -58.33 27.16
N GLU A 22 5.99 -57.20 27.77
CA GLU A 22 5.60 -57.10 29.18
C GLU A 22 4.42 -56.11 29.30
N GLU A 23 3.44 -56.49 30.12
CA GLU A 23 2.05 -56.03 30.17
C GLU A 23 1.87 -54.81 31.11
N GLU A 24 1.05 -53.83 30.70
CA GLU A 24 0.41 -52.87 31.62
C GLU A 24 -1.10 -52.86 31.39
N SER A 25 -1.86 -52.99 32.48
CA SER A 25 -3.31 -52.92 32.52
C SER A 25 -3.78 -51.61 33.16
N GLU A 26 -4.65 -50.93 32.41
CA GLU A 26 -5.58 -49.82 32.65
C GLU A 26 -6.00 -49.52 34.11
N VAL A 27 -6.23 -48.23 34.44
CA VAL A 27 -7.54 -47.65 34.84
C VAL A 27 -7.48 -46.10 34.92
N GLU A 28 -8.38 -45.47 34.14
CA GLU A 28 -9.20 -44.24 34.29
C GLU A 28 -8.76 -42.95 35.04
N HIS A 29 -8.88 -41.85 34.27
CA HIS A 29 -9.55 -40.55 34.49
C HIS A 29 -9.06 -39.46 35.48
N ASP A 30 -9.06 -38.26 34.89
CA ASP A 30 -9.33 -36.90 35.39
C ASP A 30 -8.19 -36.04 35.97
N VAL A 31 -7.99 -34.90 35.31
CA VAL A 31 -7.27 -33.71 35.79
C VAL A 31 -8.34 -32.68 36.16
N GLU A 32 -8.44 -32.34 37.44
CA GLU A 32 -9.06 -31.09 37.90
C GLU A 32 -7.94 -30.09 38.25
N GLU A 33 -8.08 -28.88 37.69
CA GLU A 33 -7.34 -27.67 38.04
C GLU A 33 -7.66 -27.22 39.48
N ALA A 34 -6.65 -26.74 40.21
CA ALA A 34 -6.85 -25.72 41.24
C ALA A 34 -5.55 -24.93 41.52
N ASP A 35 -5.61 -23.65 41.17
CA ASP A 35 -5.00 -22.45 41.79
C ASP A 35 -3.61 -22.55 42.46
N SER A 36 -2.68 -21.74 41.94
CA SER A 36 -1.52 -21.26 42.71
C SER A 36 -1.49 -19.73 42.73
N ASP A 37 -2.11 -19.15 43.76
CA ASP A 37 -1.63 -17.92 44.40
C ASP A 37 -0.62 -18.36 45.48
N HIS A 38 0.60 -17.83 45.48
CA HIS A 38 1.14 -17.10 46.64
C HIS A 38 2.56 -16.58 46.46
N SER A 39 2.67 -15.32 46.88
CA SER A 39 3.80 -14.54 47.36
C SER A 39 4.56 -15.13 48.55
N GLU A 40 5.83 -14.74 48.64
CA GLU A 40 6.57 -14.32 49.85
C GLU A 40 6.98 -15.34 50.94
N ASP A 41 8.31 -15.43 51.09
CA ASP A 41 9.12 -15.25 52.30
C ASP A 41 9.45 -16.38 53.31
N GLU A 42 10.75 -16.41 53.60
CA GLU A 42 11.49 -16.70 54.85
C GLU A 42 11.14 -17.86 55.80
N GLY A 43 12.12 -18.76 55.98
CA GLY A 43 12.55 -19.21 57.32
C GLY A 43 12.40 -20.70 57.68
N PRO A 44 13.19 -21.22 58.65
CA PRO A 44 13.90 -22.50 58.46
C PRO A 44 13.47 -23.69 59.37
N GLY A 45 13.71 -24.91 58.86
CA GLY A 45 13.89 -26.16 59.65
C GLY A 45 12.97 -27.32 59.24
N PRO A 46 13.23 -28.59 59.67
CA PRO A 46 14.37 -29.13 60.40
C PRO A 46 15.08 -30.32 59.70
N MET A 47 16.27 -30.64 60.19
CA MET A 47 17.09 -31.81 59.82
C MET A 47 16.32 -33.14 59.88
N ALA A 48 16.26 -33.86 58.76
CA ALA A 48 15.93 -35.27 58.73
C ALA A 48 17.22 -36.10 58.92
N MET A 49 17.28 -36.76 60.07
CA MET A 49 18.31 -37.73 60.43
C MET A 49 17.99 -39.03 59.70
N GLU A 50 18.65 -39.31 58.57
CA GLU A 50 18.51 -40.61 57.91
C GLU A 50 19.29 -41.68 58.65
N LEU A 51 18.53 -42.70 59.09
CA LEU A 51 19.03 -43.93 59.67
C LEU A 51 19.96 -44.64 58.69
N ARG A 52 21.20 -44.90 59.12
CA ARG A 52 22.05 -45.93 58.51
C ARG A 52 21.37 -47.29 58.62
N VAL A 53 20.86 -47.79 57.51
CA VAL A 53 20.54 -49.21 57.32
C VAL A 53 21.76 -49.85 56.66
N GLU A 54 22.46 -50.72 57.40
CA GLU A 54 23.48 -51.58 56.84
C GLU A 54 22.82 -52.60 55.88
N ALA A 55 23.11 -52.48 54.58
CA ALA A 55 22.72 -53.47 53.58
C ALA A 55 23.75 -54.64 53.53
N PRO A 56 23.30 -55.89 53.31
CA PRO A 56 24.12 -57.10 53.41
C PRO A 56 25.13 -57.28 52.26
N GLN A 57 26.33 -57.78 52.58
CA GLN A 57 27.52 -57.93 51.70
C GLN A 57 27.40 -58.92 50.51
N THR A 58 26.21 -59.27 50.00
CA THR A 58 26.08 -60.22 48.86
C THR A 58 24.97 -59.87 47.86
N GLN A 59 24.74 -58.59 47.58
CA GLN A 59 23.99 -58.19 46.39
C GLN A 59 24.91 -58.25 45.15
N ILE A 60 24.52 -59.05 44.16
CA ILE A 60 25.25 -59.15 42.88
C ILE A 60 24.86 -57.91 42.06
N VAL A 61 25.81 -57.00 41.86
CA VAL A 61 25.66 -55.89 40.92
C VAL A 61 25.91 -56.44 39.52
N LEU A 62 24.94 -56.25 38.61
CA LEU A 62 25.09 -56.62 37.21
C LEU A 62 26.27 -55.86 36.60
N HIS A 63 26.87 -56.40 35.54
CA HIS A 63 28.05 -55.76 34.93
C HIS A 63 27.74 -54.35 34.40
N GLU A 64 26.51 -54.15 33.92
CA GLU A 64 26.02 -52.88 33.34
C GLU A 64 25.79 -51.81 34.42
N ASP A 65 25.33 -52.22 35.61
CA ASP A 65 25.08 -51.32 36.75
C ASP A 65 26.30 -51.14 37.66
N LYS A 66 27.44 -51.70 37.27
CA LYS A 66 28.66 -51.64 38.07
C LYS A 66 29.24 -50.24 38.01
N GLN A 67 28.87 -49.40 38.98
CA GLN A 67 29.51 -48.12 39.22
C GLN A 67 30.96 -48.34 39.69
N TYR A 68 31.91 -48.13 38.79
CA TYR A 68 33.34 -48.30 39.07
C TYR A 68 33.94 -47.14 39.85
N TYR A 69 33.30 -45.97 39.79
CA TYR A 69 33.77 -44.72 40.38
C TYR A 69 32.62 -44.07 41.15
N PRO A 70 32.90 -43.40 42.29
CA PRO A 70 31.91 -42.60 43.00
C PRO A 70 31.49 -41.38 42.16
N ASP A 71 30.27 -40.88 42.40
CA ASP A 71 29.73 -39.73 41.69
C ASP A 71 30.55 -38.46 41.95
N ALA A 72 30.56 -37.53 41.00
CA ALA A 72 31.38 -36.32 41.09
C ALA A 72 31.03 -35.47 42.33
N GLU A 73 29.76 -35.46 42.73
CA GLU A 73 29.28 -34.76 43.94
C GLU A 73 29.83 -35.36 45.22
N ASP A 74 29.99 -36.70 45.29
CA ASP A 74 30.58 -37.38 46.45
C ASP A 74 32.08 -37.11 46.59
N VAL A 75 32.76 -36.87 45.47
CA VAL A 75 34.21 -36.62 45.45
C VAL A 75 34.53 -35.18 45.86
N PHE A 76 33.78 -34.20 45.37
CA PHE A 76 34.09 -32.77 45.59
C PHE A 76 33.24 -32.13 46.72
N GLY A 77 32.13 -32.75 47.11
CA GLY A 77 31.23 -32.31 48.16
C GLY A 77 30.23 -31.23 47.71
N PRO A 78 29.22 -30.92 48.54
CA PRO A 78 28.08 -30.07 48.17
C PRO A 78 28.42 -28.58 47.97
N GLY A 79 29.67 -28.17 48.21
CA GLY A 79 30.16 -26.81 47.98
C GLY A 79 30.77 -26.58 46.59
N VAL A 80 30.82 -27.63 45.75
CA VAL A 80 31.42 -27.59 44.41
C VAL A 80 30.38 -28.07 43.39
N GLU A 81 30.05 -27.21 42.43
CA GLU A 81 29.15 -27.56 41.33
C GLU A 81 29.92 -28.37 40.26
N ALA A 82 29.59 -29.66 40.14
CA ALA A 82 30.16 -30.54 39.14
C ALA A 82 29.35 -30.44 37.84
N LEU A 83 29.86 -29.68 36.86
CA LEU A 83 29.25 -29.53 35.54
C LEU A 83 29.80 -30.57 34.56
N VAL A 84 28.92 -31.38 33.97
CA VAL A 84 29.24 -32.28 32.86
C VAL A 84 28.70 -31.66 31.57
N GLN A 85 29.59 -31.22 30.68
CA GLN A 85 29.24 -30.65 29.38
C GLN A 85 29.70 -31.61 28.28
N GLU A 86 28.76 -32.37 27.73
CA GLU A 86 29.04 -33.37 26.67
C GLU A 86 28.99 -32.76 25.26
N GLU A 87 28.22 -31.69 25.08
CA GLU A 87 28.02 -30.98 23.81
C GLU A 87 28.33 -29.48 23.96
N ASP A 88 28.79 -28.87 22.87
CA ASP A 88 29.03 -27.43 22.82
C ASP A 88 27.70 -26.66 22.87
N THR A 89 27.66 -25.57 23.63
CA THR A 89 26.45 -24.73 23.76
C THR A 89 26.18 -23.85 22.54
N GLN A 90 27.14 -23.73 21.62
CA GLN A 90 27.04 -22.92 20.40
C GLN A 90 27.60 -23.68 19.18
N PRO A 91 26.99 -23.56 18.00
CA PRO A 91 27.47 -24.24 16.80
C PRO A 91 28.75 -23.60 16.26
N LEU A 92 29.55 -24.38 15.53
CA LEU A 92 30.81 -23.91 14.91
C LEU A 92 30.63 -22.72 13.94
N THR A 93 29.43 -22.54 13.40
CA THR A 93 29.08 -21.40 12.54
C THR A 93 29.01 -20.08 13.29
N GLU A 94 28.80 -20.11 14.60
CA GLU A 94 28.80 -18.92 15.45
C GLU A 94 30.23 -18.60 15.91
N PRO A 95 30.78 -17.43 15.53
CA PRO A 95 32.15 -17.09 15.89
C PRO A 95 32.25 -16.76 17.38
N ILE A 96 33.26 -17.33 18.05
CA ILE A 96 33.57 -17.05 19.47
C ILE A 96 33.74 -15.54 19.74
N VAL A 97 34.35 -14.82 18.79
CA VAL A 97 34.44 -13.36 18.81
C VAL A 97 33.61 -12.81 17.66
N ALA A 98 32.48 -12.18 17.98
CA ALA A 98 31.60 -11.60 16.98
C ALA A 98 32.34 -10.51 16.16
N PRO A 99 32.35 -10.61 14.82
CA PRO A 99 32.93 -9.57 13.98
C PRO A 99 32.13 -8.27 14.08
N ILE A 100 32.80 -7.14 13.99
CA ILE A 100 32.13 -5.84 13.89
C ILE A 100 31.42 -5.79 12.54
N THR A 101 30.10 -5.87 12.55
CA THR A 101 29.25 -5.79 11.36
C THR A 101 28.50 -4.46 11.35
N GLU A 102 28.79 -3.62 10.34
CA GLU A 102 28.02 -2.40 10.14
C GLU A 102 26.71 -2.71 9.40
N ARG A 103 25.60 -2.64 10.12
CA ARG A 103 24.26 -2.81 9.55
C ARG A 103 23.87 -1.56 8.78
N LYS A 104 23.92 -1.64 7.44
CA LYS A 104 23.52 -0.55 6.56
C LYS A 104 22.62 -1.05 5.45
N PHE A 105 21.31 -0.90 5.59
CA PHE A 105 20.31 -1.37 4.62
C PHE A 105 19.92 -0.31 3.57
N GLN A 106 20.27 0.95 3.85
CA GLN A 106 19.98 2.09 2.98
C GLN A 106 21.24 2.86 2.60
N VAL A 107 21.19 3.52 1.45
CA VAL A 107 22.18 4.52 1.07
C VAL A 107 21.94 5.78 1.91
N ASP A 108 22.84 6.02 2.85
CA ASP A 108 22.81 7.19 3.73
C ASP A 108 24.13 7.96 3.61
N GLU A 109 24.00 9.24 3.25
CA GLU A 109 25.01 10.26 3.04
C GLU A 109 24.94 11.35 4.14
N SER A 110 24.13 11.16 5.20
CA SER A 110 23.94 12.16 6.27
C SER A 110 25.21 12.51 7.04
N ALA A 111 26.25 11.65 7.01
CA ALA A 111 27.54 11.92 7.66
C ALA A 111 28.31 13.08 7.00
N GLN A 112 28.16 13.28 5.69
CA GLN A 112 28.75 14.38 4.94
C GLN A 112 27.72 14.89 3.94
N LEU A 113 27.08 16.01 4.28
CA LEU A 113 26.04 16.60 3.43
C LEU A 113 26.61 16.95 2.05
N PRO A 114 25.89 16.63 0.96
CA PRO A 114 26.37 16.90 -0.39
C PRO A 114 26.32 18.40 -0.72
N ASP A 115 27.31 18.84 -1.50
CA ASP A 115 27.38 20.20 -2.01
C ASP A 115 26.23 20.48 -2.99
N THR A 116 25.55 21.60 -2.78
CA THR A 116 24.43 22.06 -3.61
C THR A 116 24.69 23.44 -4.17
N MET A 117 24.00 23.78 -5.26
CA MET A 117 24.02 25.11 -5.88
C MET A 117 23.40 26.20 -4.99
N TYR A 118 22.75 25.80 -3.89
CA TYR A 118 22.18 26.65 -2.85
C TYR A 118 22.70 26.24 -1.47
N THR A 119 22.68 27.15 -0.50
CA THR A 119 23.03 26.85 0.90
C THR A 119 21.87 26.15 1.62
N LYS A 120 22.16 25.27 2.57
CA LYS A 120 21.11 24.51 3.26
C LYS A 120 20.24 25.43 4.13
N GLU A 121 20.82 26.49 4.68
CA GLU A 121 20.11 27.53 5.44
C GLU A 121 19.06 28.22 4.55
N PHE A 122 19.41 28.53 3.29
CA PHE A 122 18.46 29.15 2.36
C PHE A 122 17.26 28.26 2.04
N LEU A 123 17.44 26.93 2.00
CA LEU A 123 16.32 25.99 1.87
C LEU A 123 15.42 26.04 3.12
N VAL A 124 16.00 26.02 4.32
CA VAL A 124 15.24 26.08 5.59
C VAL A 124 14.49 27.41 5.72
N ASP A 125 15.10 28.53 5.34
CA ASP A 125 14.45 29.84 5.33
C ASP A 125 13.27 29.88 4.35
N LEU A 126 13.41 29.29 3.15
CA LEU A 126 12.32 29.19 2.18
C LEU A 126 11.16 28.32 2.70
N LEU A 127 11.45 27.25 3.44
CA LEU A 127 10.44 26.40 4.08
C LEU A 127 9.64 27.17 5.15
N GLY A 128 10.27 28.16 5.80
CA GLY A 128 9.59 29.11 6.71
C GLY A 128 8.59 30.05 6.01
N HIS A 129 8.53 30.06 4.68
CA HIS A 129 7.60 30.87 3.90
C HIS A 129 6.64 29.99 3.07
N PRO A 130 5.47 29.61 3.60
CA PRO A 130 4.57 28.65 2.95
C PRO A 130 4.17 29.01 1.52
N ASN A 131 4.10 30.30 1.16
CA ASN A 131 3.79 30.74 -0.20
C ASN A 131 4.86 30.37 -1.25
N MET A 132 6.10 30.20 -0.81
CA MET A 132 7.28 29.85 -1.61
C MET A 132 7.54 28.34 -1.66
N VAL A 133 6.74 27.55 -0.95
CA VAL A 133 6.83 26.08 -0.90
C VAL A 133 5.84 25.45 -1.88
N ARG A 134 6.22 24.33 -2.48
CA ARG A 134 5.31 23.42 -3.18
C ARG A 134 5.52 22.00 -2.69
N ASN A 135 4.47 21.40 -2.13
CA ASN A 135 4.45 19.99 -1.75
C ASN A 135 3.85 19.20 -2.90
N ILE A 136 4.62 18.29 -3.48
CA ILE A 136 4.33 17.62 -4.76
C ILE A 136 4.49 16.12 -4.58
N ALA A 137 3.55 15.34 -5.10
CA ALA A 137 3.74 13.91 -5.30
C ALA A 137 4.03 13.63 -6.79
N LEU A 138 5.06 12.84 -7.09
CA LEU A 138 5.25 12.27 -8.43
C LEU A 138 4.48 10.97 -8.50
N GLY A 139 3.53 10.83 -9.43
CA GLY A 139 2.74 9.61 -9.60
C GLY A 139 2.71 9.16 -11.05
N GLY A 140 2.42 7.88 -11.29
CA GLY A 140 2.35 7.30 -12.64
C GLY A 140 2.74 5.83 -12.66
N HIS A 141 2.49 5.16 -13.79
CA HIS A 141 2.74 3.73 -13.95
C HIS A 141 4.22 3.32 -13.81
N LEU A 142 4.45 2.02 -13.68
CA LEU A 142 5.77 1.41 -13.55
C LEU A 142 6.69 1.84 -14.70
N HIS A 143 7.94 2.15 -14.38
CA HIS A 143 8.98 2.55 -15.33
C HIS A 143 8.66 3.73 -16.26
N HIS A 144 7.62 4.53 -16.02
CA HIS A 144 7.36 5.78 -16.77
C HIS A 144 8.42 6.89 -16.52
N GLY A 145 9.38 6.64 -15.63
CA GLY A 145 10.54 7.51 -15.38
C GLY A 145 10.30 8.62 -14.36
N LYS A 146 9.54 8.33 -13.29
CA LYS A 146 9.30 9.22 -12.14
C LYS A 146 10.60 9.57 -11.42
N THR A 147 11.29 8.55 -10.91
CA THR A 147 12.61 8.66 -10.27
C THR A 147 13.63 9.34 -11.18
N ALA A 148 13.67 8.95 -12.46
CA ALA A 148 14.57 9.57 -13.43
C ALA A 148 14.27 11.07 -13.65
N LEU A 149 13.00 11.49 -13.60
CA LEU A 149 12.63 12.91 -13.70
C LEU A 149 13.13 13.69 -12.48
N LEU A 150 13.05 13.10 -11.29
CA LEU A 150 13.61 13.69 -10.08
C LEU A 150 15.14 13.73 -10.14
N ASP A 151 15.80 12.72 -10.69
CA ASP A 151 17.25 12.73 -10.92
C ASP A 151 17.68 13.90 -11.81
N VAL A 152 16.86 14.35 -12.77
CA VAL A 152 17.14 15.57 -13.56
C VAL A 152 17.17 16.83 -12.68
N LEU A 153 16.27 16.92 -11.70
CA LEU A 153 16.26 18.03 -10.74
C LEU A 153 17.45 17.95 -9.79
N VAL A 154 17.78 16.75 -9.29
CA VAL A 154 18.97 16.53 -8.45
C VAL A 154 20.24 16.93 -9.21
N ALA A 155 20.37 16.51 -10.47
CA ALA A 155 21.49 16.87 -11.33
C ALA A 155 21.59 18.37 -11.64
N ALA A 156 20.49 19.12 -11.58
CA ALA A 156 20.49 20.57 -11.75
C ALA A 156 20.83 21.32 -10.45
N THR A 157 20.75 20.67 -9.29
CA THR A 157 20.83 21.31 -7.97
C THR A 157 22.03 20.88 -7.14
N HIS A 158 22.60 19.71 -7.41
CA HIS A 158 23.73 19.15 -6.68
C HIS A 158 25.01 19.23 -7.50
N SER A 159 26.12 19.47 -6.82
CA SER A 159 27.47 19.45 -7.40
C SER A 159 28.20 18.22 -6.90
N TRP A 160 28.67 17.37 -7.82
CA TRP A 160 29.48 16.20 -7.46
C TRP A 160 30.87 16.28 -8.08
N PRO A 161 31.93 15.85 -7.36
CA PRO A 161 33.31 15.88 -7.89
C PRO A 161 33.49 15.07 -9.18
N GLU A 162 32.67 14.03 -9.36
CA GLU A 162 32.66 13.16 -10.54
C GLU A 162 31.86 13.74 -11.73
N TRP A 163 31.25 14.91 -11.54
CA TRP A 163 30.38 15.56 -12.53
C TRP A 163 31.06 16.78 -13.16
N ASP A 164 30.73 17.03 -14.42
CA ASP A 164 31.37 18.13 -15.14
C ASP A 164 30.74 19.48 -14.74
N ALA A 165 31.47 20.26 -13.94
CA ALA A 165 31.06 21.60 -13.55
C ALA A 165 30.87 22.57 -14.75
N ALA A 166 31.33 22.24 -15.96
CA ALA A 166 31.09 23.06 -17.15
C ALA A 166 29.76 22.77 -17.88
N THR A 167 28.97 21.82 -17.38
CA THR A 167 27.64 21.50 -17.95
C THR A 167 26.53 22.17 -17.14
N PRO A 168 25.50 22.80 -17.77
CA PRO A 168 24.41 23.49 -17.06
C PRO A 168 23.56 22.57 -16.17
N ILE A 169 23.55 21.28 -16.50
CA ILE A 169 23.02 20.19 -15.68
C ILE A 169 24.15 19.21 -15.54
N ALA A 170 24.42 18.79 -14.31
CA ALA A 170 25.52 17.93 -14.04
C ALA A 170 25.42 16.60 -14.82
N THR A 171 26.49 16.28 -15.54
CA THR A 171 26.61 15.07 -16.33
C THR A 171 27.85 14.29 -15.87
N PRO A 172 27.76 12.95 -15.72
CA PRO A 172 28.88 12.15 -15.26
C PRO A 172 30.07 12.24 -16.25
N THR A 173 31.28 12.51 -15.73
CA THR A 173 32.49 12.74 -16.53
C THR A 173 33.26 11.49 -16.91
N THR A 174 33.06 10.38 -16.19
CA THR A 174 33.80 9.13 -16.33
C THR A 174 32.91 7.98 -16.80
N LYS A 175 33.52 7.02 -17.51
CA LYS A 175 32.92 5.68 -17.68
C LYS A 175 32.62 5.15 -16.28
N MET A 176 31.34 5.13 -15.92
CA MET A 176 30.86 4.54 -14.67
C MET A 176 31.42 3.11 -14.60
N ARG A 177 32.23 2.83 -13.56
CA ARG A 177 33.06 1.62 -13.49
C ARG A 177 32.24 0.34 -13.33
N GLN A 178 30.96 0.43 -12.98
CA GLN A 178 30.05 -0.71 -12.87
C GLN A 178 28.66 -0.41 -13.43
N PRO A 179 27.99 -1.37 -14.12
CA PRO A 179 26.62 -1.20 -14.65
C PRO A 179 25.53 -0.87 -13.59
N ASN A 180 25.82 -1.12 -12.31
CA ASN A 180 24.86 -0.98 -11.19
C ASN A 180 25.11 0.23 -10.27
N GLU A 181 26.15 1.03 -10.52
CA GLU A 181 26.37 2.35 -9.87
C GLU A 181 25.75 3.48 -10.70
N ARG A 182 24.47 3.33 -11.08
CA ARG A 182 23.78 4.30 -11.92
C ARG A 182 23.78 5.69 -11.24
N ALA A 183 24.08 6.75 -12.02
CA ALA A 183 23.73 8.14 -11.69
C ALA A 183 22.21 8.39 -11.62
N PHE A 184 21.41 7.34 -11.73
CA PHE A 184 19.95 7.34 -11.77
C PHE A 184 19.42 6.43 -10.67
N GLY A 185 18.31 6.81 -10.04
CA GLY A 185 17.84 6.19 -8.80
C GLY A 185 18.38 6.93 -7.58
N TYR A 186 18.35 8.26 -7.55
CA TYR A 186 18.79 9.01 -6.36
C TYR A 186 17.90 8.70 -5.15
N THR A 187 16.59 8.64 -5.37
CA THR A 187 15.57 8.31 -4.37
C THR A 187 15.46 6.81 -4.08
N ASP A 188 16.02 5.95 -4.93
CA ASP A 188 16.07 4.50 -4.70
C ASP A 188 17.13 4.17 -3.63
N VAL A 189 16.85 4.53 -2.36
CA VAL A 189 17.82 4.41 -1.26
C VAL A 189 17.90 3.00 -0.70
N HIS A 190 16.84 2.20 -0.85
CA HIS A 190 16.78 0.86 -0.30
C HIS A 190 17.60 -0.12 -1.15
N ARG A 191 18.39 -1.00 -0.53
CA ARG A 191 19.23 -1.96 -1.28
C ARG A 191 18.40 -2.86 -2.21
N LEU A 192 17.25 -3.35 -1.74
CA LEU A 192 16.37 -4.22 -2.55
C LEU A 192 15.79 -3.47 -3.75
N GLU A 193 15.44 -2.20 -3.58
CA GLU A 193 14.91 -1.32 -4.63
C GLU A 193 15.93 -1.14 -5.76
N ARG A 194 17.19 -0.90 -5.41
CA ARG A 194 18.31 -0.82 -6.38
C ARG A 194 18.60 -2.15 -7.08
N GLN A 195 18.51 -3.27 -6.36
CA GLN A 195 18.74 -4.60 -6.93
C GLN A 195 17.63 -4.99 -7.92
N ARG A 196 16.36 -4.70 -7.59
CA ARG A 196 15.20 -5.00 -8.44
C ARG A 196 15.01 -3.97 -9.56
N GLY A 197 15.48 -2.74 -9.36
CA GLY A 197 15.24 -1.62 -10.27
C GLY A 197 13.79 -1.12 -10.27
N ILE A 198 13.02 -1.45 -9.23
CA ILE A 198 11.61 -1.08 -9.07
C ILE A 198 11.49 -0.32 -7.76
N GLY A 199 10.90 0.89 -7.82
CA GLY A 199 10.57 1.67 -6.64
C GLY A 199 9.66 0.90 -5.69
N LEU A 200 10.03 0.80 -4.41
CA LEU A 200 9.31 0.06 -3.37
C LEU A 200 8.66 1.00 -2.37
N LYS A 201 9.40 2.01 -1.91
CA LYS A 201 8.95 2.94 -0.87
C LYS A 201 8.91 4.35 -1.43
N SER A 202 7.86 5.10 -1.09
CA SER A 202 7.86 6.53 -1.41
C SER A 202 9.02 7.24 -0.69
N MET A 203 9.71 8.16 -1.34
CA MET A 203 10.91 8.83 -0.80
C MET A 203 10.84 10.34 -1.01
N PRO A 204 11.01 11.16 0.04
CA PRO A 204 10.91 12.61 -0.06
C PRO A 204 12.24 13.22 -0.47
N MET A 205 12.18 14.22 -1.34
CA MET A 205 13.30 15.05 -1.75
C MET A 205 12.91 16.52 -1.63
N SER A 206 13.59 17.24 -0.73
CA SER A 206 13.40 18.68 -0.52
C SER A 206 14.56 19.43 -1.17
N LEU A 207 14.26 20.24 -2.19
CA LEU A 207 15.28 20.99 -2.93
C LEU A 207 14.83 22.39 -3.32
N VAL A 208 15.79 23.25 -3.65
CA VAL A 208 15.52 24.58 -4.19
C VAL A 208 15.66 24.54 -5.72
N ALA A 209 14.62 24.99 -6.42
CA ALA A 209 14.65 25.09 -7.88
C ALA A 209 14.18 26.48 -8.35
N GLN A 210 14.77 26.96 -9.43
CA GLN A 210 14.42 28.25 -10.03
C GLN A 210 13.41 28.08 -11.16
N ASN A 211 12.48 29.02 -11.22
CA ASN A 211 11.54 29.14 -12.32
C ASN A 211 12.19 29.86 -13.51
N THR A 212 11.50 30.00 -14.65
CA THR A 212 12.10 30.63 -15.86
C THR A 212 12.46 32.11 -15.66
N LYS A 213 11.89 32.77 -14.64
CA LYS A 213 12.21 34.15 -14.26
C LYS A 213 13.39 34.26 -13.28
N GLY A 214 14.01 33.13 -12.89
CA GLY A 214 15.10 33.08 -11.91
C GLY A 214 14.66 33.17 -10.45
N LYS A 215 13.36 33.11 -10.15
CA LYS A 215 12.84 33.09 -8.77
C LYS A 215 12.93 31.67 -8.22
N SER A 216 13.57 31.53 -7.06
CA SER A 216 13.75 30.26 -6.35
C SER A 216 12.51 29.87 -5.55
N TYR A 217 12.17 28.58 -5.54
CA TYR A 217 11.10 27.99 -4.74
C TYR A 217 11.64 26.73 -4.03
N ALA A 218 11.11 26.44 -2.84
CA ALA A 218 11.34 25.16 -2.17
C ALA A 218 10.33 24.14 -2.70
N LEU A 219 10.84 23.07 -3.30
CA LEU A 219 10.05 21.96 -3.81
C LEU A 219 10.26 20.76 -2.90
N ASN A 220 9.19 20.36 -2.22
CA ASN A 220 9.12 19.12 -1.46
C ASN A 220 8.46 18.09 -2.36
N ILE A 221 9.24 17.17 -2.91
CA ILE A 221 8.78 16.20 -3.90
C ILE A 221 8.82 14.81 -3.28
N MET A 222 7.68 14.12 -3.24
CA MET A 222 7.63 12.71 -2.90
C MET A 222 7.70 11.89 -4.19
N ASP A 223 8.79 11.14 -4.37
CA ASP A 223 8.86 10.11 -5.41
C ASP A 223 8.05 8.90 -4.94
N THR A 224 7.19 8.35 -5.80
CA THR A 224 6.31 7.23 -5.43
C THR A 224 6.57 6.00 -6.29
N PRO A 225 6.38 4.79 -5.76
CA PRO A 225 6.51 3.58 -6.54
C PRO A 225 5.46 3.53 -7.66
N GLY A 226 5.83 2.95 -8.81
CA GLY A 226 4.92 2.82 -9.96
C GLY A 226 4.21 1.48 -10.09
N HIS A 227 4.64 0.49 -9.32
CA HIS A 227 4.11 -0.85 -9.40
C HIS A 227 2.77 -0.93 -8.64
N ALA A 228 1.78 -1.62 -9.21
CA ALA A 228 0.40 -1.61 -8.73
C ALA A 228 0.25 -2.08 -7.27
N ASN A 229 1.09 -3.01 -6.84
CA ASN A 229 1.08 -3.54 -5.47
C ASN A 229 1.47 -2.54 -4.37
N PHE A 230 2.14 -1.42 -4.70
CA PHE A 230 2.58 -0.40 -3.73
C PHE A 230 1.75 0.90 -3.84
N ILE A 231 0.46 0.78 -4.17
CA ILE A 231 -0.43 1.96 -4.31
C ILE A 231 -0.69 2.66 -2.96
N ASP A 232 -0.47 1.98 -1.86
CA ASP A 232 -0.51 2.53 -0.50
C ASP A 232 0.55 3.61 -0.27
N GLU A 233 1.74 3.38 -0.79
CA GLU A 233 2.83 4.35 -0.78
C GLU A 233 2.48 5.61 -1.59
N VAL A 234 1.73 5.45 -2.68
CA VAL A 234 1.18 6.58 -3.45
C VAL A 234 0.12 7.32 -2.62
N ALA A 235 -0.78 6.61 -1.94
CA ALA A 235 -1.82 7.23 -1.11
C ALA A 235 -1.22 8.05 0.05
N ALA A 236 -0.21 7.51 0.73
CA ALA A 236 0.53 8.22 1.79
C ALA A 236 1.22 9.49 1.26
N ALA A 237 1.80 9.43 0.07
CA ALA A 237 2.42 10.58 -0.59
C ALA A 237 1.41 11.68 -0.95
N LEU A 238 0.27 11.31 -1.56
CA LEU A 238 -0.79 12.23 -1.94
C LEU A 238 -1.38 12.96 -0.72
N ARG A 239 -1.49 12.27 0.43
CA ARG A 239 -1.96 12.87 1.69
C ARG A 239 -1.08 14.03 2.16
N LEU A 240 0.23 13.99 1.95
CA LEU A 240 1.15 15.07 2.34
C LEU A 240 1.23 16.19 1.29
N ALA A 241 1.05 15.86 0.01
CA ALA A 241 1.19 16.78 -1.13
C ALA A 241 0.01 17.75 -1.33
N ASP A 242 0.24 18.90 -1.98
CA ASP A 242 -0.79 19.86 -2.38
C ASP A 242 -1.17 19.74 -3.87
N GLY A 243 -0.43 18.92 -4.62
CA GLY A 243 -0.70 18.58 -6.01
C GLY A 243 0.11 17.39 -6.47
N VAL A 244 -0.26 16.84 -7.63
CA VAL A 244 0.39 15.68 -8.23
C VAL A 244 0.97 16.04 -9.60
N VAL A 245 2.16 15.53 -9.87
CA VAL A 245 2.75 15.49 -11.21
C VAL A 245 2.62 14.06 -11.71
N VAL A 246 1.70 13.85 -12.66
CA VAL A 246 1.47 12.56 -13.29
C VAL A 246 2.49 12.37 -14.41
N VAL A 247 3.31 11.33 -14.36
CA VAL A 247 4.34 11.02 -15.35
C VAL A 247 3.85 9.88 -16.25
N VAL A 248 3.78 10.15 -17.56
CA VAL A 248 3.27 9.23 -18.57
C VAL A 248 4.33 8.99 -19.64
N ASP A 249 4.62 7.74 -19.98
CA ASP A 249 5.50 7.40 -21.09
C ASP A 249 4.84 7.76 -22.43
N ALA A 250 5.56 8.45 -23.31
CA ALA A 250 5.08 8.88 -24.61
C ALA A 250 4.71 7.72 -25.54
N VAL A 251 5.33 6.54 -25.38
CA VAL A 251 5.05 5.34 -26.18
C VAL A 251 3.89 4.54 -25.60
N GLU A 252 4.00 4.16 -24.32
CA GLU A 252 3.01 3.30 -23.65
C GLU A 252 1.69 4.04 -23.40
N GLY A 253 1.73 5.36 -23.20
CA GLY A 253 0.55 6.18 -22.93
C GLY A 253 -0.07 5.91 -21.57
N VAL A 254 -1.38 6.12 -21.45
CA VAL A 254 -2.09 5.86 -20.19
C VAL A 254 -2.22 4.36 -19.94
N MET A 255 -1.83 3.92 -18.75
CA MET A 255 -1.86 2.54 -18.28
C MET A 255 -2.60 2.49 -16.92
N SER A 256 -2.96 1.30 -16.42
CA SER A 256 -3.67 1.10 -15.15
C SER A 256 -3.10 1.90 -13.98
N GLY A 257 -1.77 1.86 -13.80
CA GLY A 257 -1.09 2.61 -12.72
C GLY A 257 -1.28 4.13 -12.84
N THR A 258 -1.30 4.66 -14.06
CA THR A 258 -1.60 6.08 -14.33
C THR A 258 -3.04 6.41 -13.96
N GLU A 259 -4.00 5.56 -14.35
CA GLU A 259 -5.41 5.78 -14.03
C GLU A 259 -5.68 5.77 -12.53
N ARG A 260 -5.08 4.83 -11.80
CA ARG A 260 -5.23 4.72 -10.35
C ARG A 260 -4.67 5.92 -9.61
N VAL A 261 -3.51 6.42 -10.02
CA VAL A 261 -2.92 7.66 -9.47
C VAL A 261 -3.84 8.85 -9.73
N ILE A 262 -4.41 8.97 -10.93
CA ILE A 262 -5.37 10.04 -11.27
C ILE A 262 -6.62 9.92 -10.38
N ARG A 263 -7.21 8.74 -10.26
CA ARG A 263 -8.40 8.49 -9.42
C ARG A 263 -8.13 8.83 -7.95
N ALA A 264 -6.97 8.43 -7.41
CA ALA A 264 -6.56 8.74 -6.05
C ALA A 264 -6.34 10.26 -5.83
N ALA A 265 -5.72 10.94 -6.80
CA ALA A 265 -5.49 12.38 -6.73
C ALA A 265 -6.80 13.20 -6.80
N VAL A 266 -7.74 12.81 -7.67
CA VAL A 266 -9.07 13.45 -7.74
C VAL A 266 -9.84 13.24 -6.44
N ARG A 267 -9.78 12.03 -5.85
CA ARG A 267 -10.44 11.73 -4.57
C ARG A 267 -9.93 12.59 -3.41
N GLU A 268 -8.62 12.84 -3.35
CA GLU A 268 -8.00 13.75 -2.36
C GLU A 268 -8.09 15.24 -2.76
N GLY A 269 -8.78 15.57 -3.86
CA GLY A 269 -9.02 16.96 -4.29
C GLY A 269 -7.76 17.72 -4.73
N LEU A 270 -6.75 17.01 -5.24
CA LEU A 270 -5.45 17.58 -5.57
C LEU A 270 -5.41 18.17 -6.99
N GLY A 271 -4.61 19.23 -7.16
CA GLY A 271 -4.31 19.77 -8.49
C GLY A 271 -3.47 18.78 -9.31
N ILE A 272 -3.88 18.51 -10.56
CA ILE A 272 -3.21 17.56 -11.45
C ILE A 272 -2.40 18.32 -12.50
N THR A 273 -1.14 17.91 -12.66
CA THR A 273 -0.23 18.35 -13.73
C THR A 273 0.36 17.13 -14.43
N LEU A 274 0.76 17.25 -15.70
CA LEU A 274 1.18 16.12 -16.52
C LEU A 274 2.60 16.32 -17.06
N VAL A 275 3.43 15.29 -16.98
CA VAL A 275 4.72 15.21 -17.68
C VAL A 275 4.67 14.02 -18.63
N ILE A 276 4.71 14.30 -19.93
CA ILE A 276 4.88 13.25 -20.94
C ILE A 276 6.38 13.01 -21.10
N ASN A 277 6.84 11.92 -20.51
CA ASN A 277 8.25 11.52 -20.47
C ASN A 277 8.58 10.54 -21.59
N LYS A 278 9.88 10.28 -21.78
CA LYS A 278 10.42 9.36 -22.78
C LYS A 278 10.04 9.71 -24.22
N VAL A 279 9.89 11.00 -24.53
CA VAL A 279 9.61 11.49 -25.89
C VAL A 279 10.70 11.05 -26.89
N ASP A 280 11.92 10.82 -26.42
CA ASP A 280 13.03 10.26 -27.20
C ASP A 280 12.72 8.90 -27.82
N ARG A 281 11.90 8.06 -27.18
CA ARG A 281 11.51 6.74 -27.72
C ARG A 281 10.68 6.87 -28.99
N LEU A 282 9.87 7.92 -29.13
CA LEU A 282 9.14 8.21 -30.37
C LEU A 282 10.10 8.47 -31.55
N ILE A 283 11.27 9.06 -31.25
CA ILE A 283 12.27 9.48 -32.23
C ILE A 283 13.25 8.34 -32.55
N LEU A 284 13.79 7.69 -31.51
CA LEU A 284 14.88 6.72 -31.64
C LEU A 284 14.40 5.27 -31.82
N GLU A 285 13.36 4.87 -31.09
CA GLU A 285 12.85 3.48 -31.11
C GLU A 285 11.80 3.32 -32.20
N LEU A 286 10.70 4.07 -32.12
CA LEU A 286 9.60 3.95 -33.08
C LEU A 286 9.87 4.68 -34.41
N LYS A 287 10.80 5.64 -34.41
CA LYS A 287 11.18 6.45 -35.59
C LYS A 287 9.97 7.05 -36.30
N LEU A 288 9.00 7.52 -35.53
CA LEU A 288 7.78 8.12 -36.07
C LEU A 288 8.12 9.43 -36.81
N PRO A 289 7.44 9.76 -37.90
CA PRO A 289 7.49 11.11 -38.45
C PRO A 289 7.05 12.15 -37.41
N PRO A 290 7.59 13.39 -37.45
CA PRO A 290 7.23 14.44 -36.48
C PRO A 290 5.72 14.71 -36.35
N GLU A 291 4.97 14.61 -37.46
CA GLU A 291 3.52 14.79 -37.45
C GLU A 291 2.80 13.67 -36.68
N ASP A 292 3.21 12.40 -36.89
CA ASP A 292 2.62 11.25 -36.22
C ASP A 292 3.01 11.21 -34.72
N ALA A 293 4.24 11.61 -34.40
CA ALA A 293 4.67 11.79 -33.02
C ALA A 293 3.85 12.86 -32.30
N TYR A 294 3.52 13.98 -32.96
CA TYR A 294 2.61 14.98 -32.41
C TYR A 294 1.21 14.41 -32.15
N ILE A 295 0.66 13.64 -33.10
CA ILE A 295 -0.66 13.01 -32.93
C ILE A 295 -0.64 12.06 -31.73
N LYS A 296 0.42 11.26 -31.56
CA LYS A 296 0.59 10.38 -30.40
C LYS A 296 0.64 11.16 -29.09
N LEU A 297 1.41 12.25 -29.02
CA LEU A 297 1.47 13.11 -27.83
C LEU A 297 0.10 13.75 -27.51
N LYS A 298 -0.62 14.22 -28.54
CA LYS A 298 -1.97 14.78 -28.41
C LYS A 298 -2.94 13.72 -27.87
N HIS A 299 -2.90 12.51 -28.42
CA HIS A 299 -3.72 11.39 -27.97
C HIS A 299 -3.46 11.06 -26.50
N THR A 300 -2.21 11.03 -26.04
CA THR A 300 -1.88 10.80 -24.63
C THR A 300 -2.49 11.88 -23.71
N VAL A 301 -2.47 13.15 -24.11
CA VAL A 301 -3.14 14.23 -23.34
C VAL A 301 -4.66 14.03 -23.30
N GLU A 302 -5.26 13.60 -24.41
CA GLU A 302 -6.70 13.33 -24.50
C GLU A 302 -7.11 12.13 -23.63
N GLU A 303 -6.34 11.03 -23.65
CA GLU A 303 -6.57 9.87 -22.77
C GLU A 303 -6.54 10.27 -21.30
N VAL A 304 -5.52 11.04 -20.86
CA VAL A 304 -5.44 11.53 -19.47
C VAL A 304 -6.66 12.36 -19.09
N ASN A 305 -7.10 13.27 -19.97
CA ASN A 305 -8.30 14.06 -19.72
C ASN A 305 -9.57 13.21 -19.69
N ASN A 306 -9.67 12.17 -20.51
CA ASN A 306 -10.79 11.23 -20.46
C ASN A 306 -10.81 10.49 -19.12
N THR A 307 -9.67 9.99 -18.65
CA THR A 307 -9.56 9.36 -17.33
C THR A 307 -9.99 10.32 -16.22
N ILE A 308 -9.50 11.56 -16.24
CA ILE A 308 -9.92 12.61 -15.29
C ILE A 308 -11.43 12.81 -15.37
N ALA A 309 -12.01 12.97 -16.57
CA ALA A 309 -13.44 13.21 -16.76
C ALA A 309 -14.33 12.04 -16.28
N THR A 310 -13.82 10.80 -16.25
CA THR A 310 -14.56 9.66 -15.71
C THR A 310 -14.59 9.61 -14.18
N CYS A 311 -13.74 10.38 -13.50
CA CYS A 311 -13.69 10.39 -12.03
C CYS A 311 -14.88 11.17 -11.44
N PRO A 312 -15.48 10.69 -10.34
CA PRO A 312 -16.43 11.49 -9.57
C PRO A 312 -15.71 12.70 -8.95
N HIS A 313 -16.42 13.81 -8.75
CA HIS A 313 -15.88 15.07 -8.18
C HIS A 313 -14.84 15.82 -9.03
N THR A 314 -14.80 15.54 -10.33
CA THR A 314 -13.93 16.26 -11.26
C THR A 314 -14.32 17.73 -11.42
N ASP A 315 -13.33 18.62 -11.37
CA ASP A 315 -13.48 20.04 -11.65
C ASP A 315 -12.87 20.38 -13.02
N ALA A 316 -13.45 21.35 -13.74
CA ALA A 316 -12.91 21.90 -14.97
C ALA A 316 -11.47 22.43 -14.79
N SER A 317 -11.11 22.85 -13.56
CA SER A 317 -9.75 23.26 -13.21
C SER A 317 -8.71 22.13 -13.30
N MET A 318 -9.13 20.86 -13.27
CA MET A 318 -8.26 19.69 -13.33
C MET A 318 -7.87 19.30 -14.77
N ARG A 319 -8.47 19.91 -15.80
CA ARG A 319 -8.14 19.63 -17.20
C ARG A 319 -6.67 19.92 -17.50
N VAL A 320 -5.96 18.97 -18.09
CA VAL A 320 -4.57 19.12 -18.51
C VAL A 320 -4.46 19.44 -20.00
N SER A 321 -3.69 20.46 -20.35
CA SER A 321 -3.39 20.82 -21.74
C SER A 321 -2.11 21.65 -21.82
N PRO A 322 -1.18 21.36 -22.76
CA PRO A 322 0.03 22.15 -22.93
C PRO A 322 -0.20 23.65 -23.11
N GLU A 323 -1.35 24.06 -23.70
CA GLU A 323 -1.72 25.46 -23.89
C GLU A 323 -1.98 26.22 -22.57
N LEU A 324 -2.33 25.49 -21.51
CA LEU A 324 -2.60 26.03 -20.18
C LEU A 324 -1.32 26.20 -19.35
N GLY A 325 -0.24 25.51 -19.74
CA GLY A 325 1.02 25.47 -19.00
C GLY A 325 1.09 24.36 -17.94
N ASN A 326 0.07 23.49 -17.83
CA ASN A 326 0.04 22.36 -16.89
C ASN A 326 0.54 21.02 -17.48
N VAL A 327 1.16 21.05 -18.66
CA VAL A 327 1.78 19.89 -19.30
C VAL A 327 3.21 20.21 -19.72
N CYS A 328 4.14 19.35 -19.33
CA CYS A 328 5.54 19.36 -19.78
C CYS A 328 5.85 18.14 -20.64
N PHE A 329 6.81 18.32 -21.55
CA PHE A 329 7.42 17.25 -22.34
C PHE A 329 8.81 17.00 -21.82
N ALA A 330 9.20 15.74 -21.65
CA ALA A 330 10.46 15.37 -21.05
C ALA A 330 11.11 14.15 -21.70
N SER A 331 12.42 14.09 -21.53
CA SER A 331 13.20 12.87 -21.62
C SER A 331 14.21 12.86 -20.48
N ALA A 332 13.83 12.22 -19.38
CA ALA A 332 14.67 12.15 -18.19
C ALA A 332 16.00 11.41 -18.45
N SER A 333 15.97 10.39 -19.31
CA SER A 333 17.16 9.62 -19.75
C SER A 333 18.19 10.52 -20.45
N PHE A 334 17.74 11.55 -21.16
CA PHE A 334 18.58 12.55 -21.83
C PHE A 334 18.67 13.89 -21.09
N GLY A 335 18.08 14.01 -19.90
CA GLY A 335 18.31 15.12 -18.97
C GLY A 335 17.55 16.40 -19.28
N TRP A 336 16.43 16.35 -20.00
CA TRP A 336 15.66 17.56 -20.33
C TRP A 336 14.17 17.45 -20.02
N CYS A 337 13.56 18.58 -19.68
CA CYS A 337 12.13 18.76 -19.45
C CYS A 337 11.75 20.21 -19.76
N PHE A 338 10.71 20.43 -20.57
CA PHE A 338 10.25 21.77 -20.92
C PHE A 338 8.72 21.87 -20.99
N SER A 339 8.20 23.05 -20.70
CA SER A 339 6.82 23.46 -21.02
C SER A 339 6.84 24.28 -22.32
N LEU A 340 5.66 24.51 -22.92
CA LEU A 340 5.60 25.40 -24.09
C LEU A 340 6.06 26.82 -23.78
N GLU A 341 5.78 27.30 -22.57
CA GLU A 341 6.20 28.63 -22.12
C GLU A 341 7.71 28.72 -21.95
N SER A 342 8.34 27.72 -21.30
CA SER A 342 9.79 27.71 -21.14
C SER A 342 10.52 27.54 -22.47
N PHE A 343 9.97 26.75 -23.40
CA PHE A 343 10.54 26.59 -24.73
C PHE A 343 10.36 27.84 -25.60
N ALA A 344 9.19 28.49 -25.53
CA ALA A 344 8.94 29.76 -26.20
C ALA A 344 9.84 30.89 -25.68
N ALA A 345 10.08 30.95 -24.36
CA ALA A 345 11.00 31.92 -23.76
C ALA A 345 12.38 31.88 -24.41
N ARG A 346 12.88 30.67 -24.70
CA ARG A 346 14.18 30.47 -25.34
C ARG A 346 14.22 31.02 -26.76
N TYR A 347 13.17 30.84 -27.54
CA TYR A 347 13.05 31.47 -28.86
C TYR A 347 13.03 33.00 -28.77
N VAL A 348 12.24 33.53 -27.83
CA VAL A 348 12.12 34.97 -27.60
C VAL A 348 13.46 35.57 -27.18
N ASP A 349 14.19 34.92 -26.26
CA ASP A 349 15.46 35.40 -25.74
C ASP A 349 16.60 35.28 -26.77
N THR A 350 16.67 34.15 -27.48
CA THR A 350 17.72 33.89 -28.48
C THR A 350 17.61 34.84 -29.68
N TRP A 351 16.39 35.09 -30.15
CA TRP A 351 16.13 35.88 -31.36
C TRP A 351 15.59 37.29 -31.06
N GLN A 352 15.50 37.67 -29.78
CA GLN A 352 14.98 38.96 -29.30
C GLN A 352 13.62 39.31 -29.93
N MET A 353 12.71 38.33 -29.96
CA MET A 353 11.40 38.49 -30.61
C MET A 353 10.51 39.49 -29.83
N PRO A 354 9.78 40.40 -30.51
CA PRO A 354 8.91 41.37 -29.86
C PRO A 354 7.55 40.76 -29.44
N VAL A 355 7.56 39.59 -28.81
CA VAL A 355 6.36 38.84 -28.38
C VAL A 355 6.62 38.24 -27.00
N ALA A 356 5.62 38.29 -26.12
CA ALA A 356 5.74 37.65 -24.81
C ALA A 356 5.80 36.11 -24.94
N PRO A 357 6.67 35.41 -24.17
CA PRO A 357 6.80 33.95 -24.24
C PRO A 357 5.47 33.21 -24.13
N LYS A 358 4.60 33.66 -23.21
CA LYS A 358 3.27 33.09 -22.98
C LYS A 358 2.32 33.22 -24.18
N GLU A 359 2.42 34.30 -24.96
CA GLU A 359 1.58 34.50 -26.14
C GLU A 359 2.01 33.60 -27.30
N LEU A 360 3.32 33.41 -27.46
CA LEU A 360 3.87 32.45 -28.41
C LEU A 360 3.48 31.03 -28.02
N ALA A 361 3.67 30.65 -26.75
CA ALA A 361 3.35 29.33 -26.21
C ALA A 361 1.90 28.89 -26.48
N ARG A 362 0.92 29.79 -26.29
CA ARG A 362 -0.50 29.53 -26.59
C ARG A 362 -0.79 29.19 -28.05
N ARG A 363 0.11 29.51 -28.98
CA ARG A 363 -0.02 29.22 -30.41
C ARG A 363 0.82 28.03 -30.85
N LEU A 364 1.60 27.42 -29.95
CA LEU A 364 2.46 26.28 -30.25
C LEU A 364 1.75 24.94 -30.11
N TRP A 365 0.48 24.88 -29.68
CA TRP A 365 -0.25 23.61 -29.51
C TRP A 365 -1.64 23.63 -30.15
N GLY A 366 -2.16 22.44 -30.41
CA GLY A 366 -3.46 22.21 -31.06
C GLY A 366 -3.42 22.31 -32.59
N ASP A 367 -4.60 22.50 -33.19
CA ASP A 367 -4.78 22.66 -34.64
C ASP A 367 -4.40 24.09 -35.10
N VAL A 368 -3.21 24.54 -34.70
CA VAL A 368 -2.59 25.80 -35.10
C VAL A 368 -1.45 25.50 -36.07
N TYR A 369 -1.45 26.19 -37.20
CA TYR A 369 -0.50 26.00 -38.29
C TYR A 369 0.31 27.27 -38.52
N TYR A 370 1.59 27.12 -38.83
CA TYR A 370 2.49 28.22 -39.17
C TYR A 370 2.74 28.26 -40.67
N HIS A 371 2.56 29.44 -41.28
CA HIS A 371 2.88 29.68 -42.68
C HIS A 371 4.22 30.39 -42.77
N ALA A 372 5.26 29.72 -43.28
CA ALA A 372 6.62 30.26 -43.30
C ALA A 372 6.76 31.56 -44.11
N GLU A 373 6.11 31.63 -45.28
CA GLU A 373 6.18 32.82 -46.15
C GLU A 373 5.44 34.03 -45.56
N ARG A 374 4.23 33.84 -45.05
CA ARG A 374 3.41 34.92 -44.46
C ARG A 374 3.85 35.26 -43.03
N ARG A 375 4.64 34.40 -42.38
CA ARG A 375 5.03 34.51 -40.96
C ARG A 375 3.84 34.65 -40.00
N THR A 376 2.73 34.00 -40.34
CA THR A 376 1.47 34.08 -39.57
C THR A 376 1.02 32.71 -39.08
N PHE A 377 0.36 32.69 -37.92
CA PHE A 377 -0.35 31.54 -37.39
C PHE A 377 -1.78 31.50 -37.92
N MET A 378 -2.27 30.31 -38.27
CA MET A 378 -3.60 30.08 -38.82
C MET A 378 -4.26 28.88 -38.13
N ARG A 379 -5.59 28.90 -37.95
CA ARG A 379 -6.38 27.80 -37.36
C ARG A 379 -7.04 26.88 -38.38
N ARG A 380 -6.90 27.19 -39.67
CA ARG A 380 -7.38 26.36 -40.78
C ARG A 380 -6.19 25.92 -41.60
N ARG A 381 -6.20 24.66 -42.02
CA ARG A 381 -5.24 24.13 -42.97
C ARG A 381 -5.42 24.88 -44.30
N ALA A 382 -4.32 25.35 -44.89
CA ALA A 382 -4.39 26.02 -46.19
C ALA A 382 -4.92 25.03 -47.26
N PRO A 383 -5.76 25.46 -48.23
CA PRO A 383 -6.36 24.57 -49.24
C PRO A 383 -5.34 23.75 -50.05
N ASP A 384 -4.12 24.27 -50.23
CA ASP A 384 -3.05 23.64 -51.02
C ASP A 384 -2.17 22.64 -50.25
N GLY A 385 -2.40 22.44 -48.95
CA GLY A 385 -1.77 21.37 -48.13
C GLY A 385 -0.23 21.41 -47.95
N LYS A 386 0.52 22.18 -48.75
CA LYS A 386 2.00 22.13 -48.83
C LYS A 386 2.76 23.26 -48.14
N GLN A 387 2.08 24.32 -47.69
CA GLN A 387 2.76 25.52 -47.15
C GLN A 387 2.55 25.79 -45.64
N ALA A 388 1.67 25.05 -44.97
CA ALA A 388 1.33 25.28 -43.57
C ALA A 388 1.51 24.00 -42.73
N VAL A 389 2.53 24.00 -41.88
CA VAL A 389 2.86 22.90 -40.95
C VAL A 389 2.32 23.24 -39.57
N ARG A 390 1.94 22.25 -38.76
CA ARG A 390 1.53 22.49 -37.37
C ARG A 390 2.62 23.24 -36.61
N SER A 391 2.24 24.21 -35.80
CA SER A 391 3.19 25.05 -35.07
C SER A 391 4.07 24.25 -34.11
N PHE A 392 3.49 23.29 -33.37
CA PHE A 392 4.27 22.39 -32.51
C PHE A 392 5.33 21.60 -33.29
N VAL A 393 4.92 21.04 -34.44
CA VAL A 393 5.80 20.24 -35.29
C VAL A 393 6.93 21.10 -35.83
N HIS A 394 6.62 22.27 -36.37
CA HIS A 394 7.61 23.15 -36.99
C HIS A 394 8.60 23.76 -35.97
N PHE A 395 8.12 24.24 -34.82
CA PHE A 395 8.97 24.95 -33.86
C PHE A 395 9.61 24.05 -32.80
N VAL A 396 9.01 22.90 -32.48
CA VAL A 396 9.45 22.02 -31.39
C VAL A 396 10.01 20.69 -31.93
N LEU A 397 9.18 19.88 -32.61
CA LEU A 397 9.59 18.52 -32.99
C LEU A 397 10.62 18.51 -34.12
N GLU A 398 10.45 19.28 -35.19
CA GLU A 398 11.42 19.31 -36.29
C GLU A 398 12.84 19.70 -35.83
N PRO A 399 13.03 20.78 -35.02
CA PRO A 399 14.34 21.09 -34.45
C PRO A 399 14.87 19.98 -33.54
N LEU A 400 14.01 19.38 -32.71
CA LEU A 400 14.42 18.28 -31.83
C LEU A 400 14.90 17.07 -32.65
N TYR A 401 14.14 16.65 -33.66
CA TYR A 401 14.51 15.55 -34.56
C TYR A 401 15.82 15.83 -35.29
N LYS A 402 16.05 17.08 -35.72
CA LYS A 402 17.32 17.49 -36.34
C LYS A 402 18.49 17.34 -35.38
N ILE A 403 18.35 17.74 -34.12
CA ILE A 403 19.43 17.56 -33.11
C ILE A 403 19.73 16.07 -32.93
N PHE A 404 18.70 15.23 -32.78
CA PHE A 404 18.89 13.78 -32.64
C PHE A 404 19.58 13.17 -33.88
N ALA A 405 19.11 13.50 -35.08
CA ALA A 405 19.68 12.99 -36.32
C ALA A 405 21.13 13.44 -36.54
N GLN A 406 21.44 14.71 -36.24
CA GLN A 406 22.78 15.27 -36.42
C GLN A 406 23.80 14.65 -35.45
N VAL A 407 23.43 14.46 -34.18
CA VAL A 407 24.35 13.87 -33.18
C VAL A 407 24.61 12.38 -33.47
N VAL A 408 23.60 11.65 -33.95
CA VAL A 408 23.73 10.21 -34.22
C VAL A 408 24.37 9.92 -35.58
N GLY A 409 24.18 10.80 -36.57
CA GLY A 409 24.53 10.52 -37.97
C GLY A 409 25.74 11.26 -38.52
N GLU A 410 26.16 12.38 -37.94
CA GLU A 410 27.19 13.25 -38.54
C GLU A 410 28.56 13.12 -37.86
N ASP A 411 29.62 13.36 -38.64
CA ASP A 411 31.00 13.37 -38.14
C ASP A 411 31.32 14.64 -37.32
N GLU A 412 32.33 14.55 -36.43
CA GLU A 412 32.74 15.64 -35.52
C GLU A 412 32.83 17.04 -36.18
N PRO A 413 33.44 17.23 -37.37
CA PRO A 413 33.61 18.57 -37.95
C PRO A 413 32.29 19.24 -38.32
N GLN A 414 31.35 18.46 -38.87
CA GLN A 414 30.03 18.94 -39.27
C GLN A 414 29.16 19.16 -38.03
N LEU A 415 29.16 18.20 -37.11
CA LEU A 415 28.45 18.30 -35.85
C LEU A 415 28.89 19.54 -35.05
N ARG A 416 30.20 19.78 -34.93
CA ARG A 416 30.75 20.98 -34.26
C ARG A 416 30.24 22.27 -34.89
N THR A 417 30.12 22.32 -36.22
CA THR A 417 29.60 23.50 -36.93
C THR A 417 28.12 23.72 -36.60
N THR A 418 27.32 22.67 -36.62
CA THR A 418 25.89 22.70 -36.26
C THR A 418 25.68 23.10 -34.79
N LEU A 419 26.43 22.50 -33.86
CA LEU A 419 26.33 22.81 -32.43
C LEU A 419 26.73 24.25 -32.12
N ASN A 420 27.78 24.77 -32.78
CA ASN A 420 28.18 26.17 -32.63
C ASN A 420 27.08 27.13 -33.11
N ALA A 421 26.34 26.79 -34.17
CA ALA A 421 25.21 27.59 -34.65
C ALA A 421 24.03 27.61 -33.64
N LEU A 422 23.89 26.56 -32.84
CA LEU A 422 22.93 26.48 -31.73
C LEU A 422 23.46 27.09 -30.42
N GLY A 423 24.67 27.69 -30.43
CA GLY A 423 25.30 28.27 -29.24
C GLY A 423 25.92 27.23 -28.28
N ILE A 424 26.02 25.96 -28.68
CA ILE A 424 26.54 24.87 -27.85
C ILE A 424 28.03 24.69 -28.15
N ARG A 425 28.86 24.81 -27.11
CA ARG A 425 30.31 24.60 -27.20
C ARG A 425 30.73 23.45 -26.31
N LEU A 426 31.19 22.36 -26.94
CA LEU A 426 31.70 21.17 -26.24
C LEU A 426 33.23 21.09 -26.28
N ARG A 427 33.82 20.41 -25.30
CA ARG A 427 35.26 20.12 -25.26
C ARG A 427 35.60 19.04 -26.29
N LYS A 428 36.86 18.98 -26.73
CA LYS A 428 37.31 17.96 -27.67
C LYS A 428 37.09 16.52 -27.15
N ALA A 429 37.27 16.31 -25.84
CA ALA A 429 37.04 15.01 -25.21
C ALA A 429 35.57 14.54 -25.28
N ASP A 430 34.62 15.49 -25.34
CA ASP A 430 33.19 15.18 -25.30
C ASP A 430 32.73 14.53 -26.61
N TYR A 431 33.30 14.93 -27.75
CA TYR A 431 33.00 14.32 -29.05
C TYR A 431 33.49 12.87 -29.18
N ALA A 432 34.38 12.42 -28.29
CA ALA A 432 34.85 11.04 -28.25
C ALA A 432 33.96 10.12 -27.40
N MET A 433 32.89 10.65 -26.79
CA MET A 433 31.90 9.86 -26.05
C MET A 433 31.09 8.96 -26.99
N ASN A 434 30.40 7.97 -26.43
CA ASN A 434 29.42 7.21 -27.21
C ASN A 434 28.27 8.14 -27.64
N ALA A 435 27.53 7.76 -28.70
CA ALA A 435 26.48 8.60 -29.25
C ALA A 435 25.38 8.96 -28.22
N ARG A 436 25.06 8.05 -27.29
CA ARG A 436 24.02 8.26 -26.26
C ARG A 436 24.43 9.33 -25.24
N ASP A 437 25.65 9.25 -24.74
CA ASP A 437 26.20 10.15 -23.74
C ASP A 437 26.48 11.52 -24.36
N LEU A 438 27.00 11.55 -25.60
CA LEU A 438 27.15 12.78 -26.37
C LEU A 438 25.79 13.47 -26.59
N LEU A 439 24.76 12.70 -26.98
CA LEU A 439 23.40 13.20 -27.17
C LEU A 439 22.83 13.76 -25.86
N ARG A 440 22.97 13.04 -24.74
CA ARG A 440 22.58 13.55 -23.41
C ARG A 440 23.27 14.88 -23.13
N ARG A 441 24.58 14.97 -23.36
CA ARG A 441 25.36 16.18 -23.10
C ARG A 441 24.94 17.36 -23.97
N VAL A 442 24.73 17.12 -25.26
CA VAL A 442 24.21 18.12 -26.21
C VAL A 442 22.84 18.60 -25.76
N LEU A 443 21.93 17.70 -25.38
CA LEU A 443 20.58 18.06 -24.98
C LEU A 443 20.54 18.79 -23.63
N CYS A 444 21.37 18.41 -22.64
CA CYS A 444 21.52 19.15 -21.39
C CYS A 444 22.02 20.58 -21.61
N HIS A 445 23.01 20.78 -22.49
CA HIS A 445 23.42 22.13 -22.90
C HIS A 445 22.33 22.85 -23.68
N PHE A 446 21.67 22.13 -24.59
CA PHE A 446 20.67 22.72 -25.45
C PHE A 446 19.48 23.18 -24.65
N PHE A 447 18.98 22.45 -23.64
CA PHE A 447 17.78 22.79 -22.86
C PHE A 447 18.08 23.55 -21.56
N GLY A 448 19.22 23.29 -20.91
CA GLY A 448 19.53 23.82 -19.59
C GLY A 448 18.64 23.22 -18.48
N PRO A 449 18.64 23.82 -17.28
CA PRO A 449 17.87 23.34 -16.13
C PRO A 449 16.36 23.21 -16.45
N PRO A 450 15.63 22.29 -15.80
CA PRO A 450 14.22 22.03 -16.08
C PRO A 450 13.28 23.11 -15.49
N THR A 451 13.49 24.40 -15.81
CA THR A 451 12.72 25.53 -15.25
C THR A 451 11.24 25.47 -15.63
N GLY A 452 10.89 24.87 -16.77
CA GLY A 452 9.51 24.68 -17.21
C GLY A 452 8.71 23.77 -16.28
N LEU A 453 9.35 22.77 -15.67
CA LEU A 453 8.73 21.93 -14.63
C LEU A 453 8.40 22.77 -13.38
N VAL A 454 9.30 23.66 -12.98
CA VAL A 454 9.09 24.56 -11.85
C VAL A 454 7.96 25.56 -12.12
N ASP A 455 7.94 26.16 -13.32
CA ASP A 455 6.86 27.08 -13.73
C ASP A 455 5.49 26.38 -13.67
N MET A 456 5.41 25.16 -14.21
CA MET A 456 4.20 24.32 -14.20
C MET A 456 3.71 24.09 -12.76
N CYS A 457 4.60 23.62 -11.88
CA CYS A 457 4.26 23.34 -10.49
C CYS A 457 3.86 24.62 -9.73
N VAL A 458 4.58 25.73 -9.92
CA VAL A 458 4.28 26.99 -9.22
C VAL A 458 2.93 27.57 -9.65
N ALA A 459 2.58 27.45 -10.93
CA ALA A 459 1.36 28.01 -11.50
C ALA A 459 0.11 27.17 -11.22
N HIS A 460 0.23 25.84 -11.18
CA HIS A 460 -0.93 24.94 -11.12
C HIS A 460 -1.06 24.14 -9.83
N ILE A 461 0.01 24.02 -9.03
CA ILE A 461 -0.05 23.43 -7.69
C ILE A 461 -0.13 24.58 -6.69
N LYS A 462 -1.16 24.56 -5.84
CA LYS A 462 -1.37 25.57 -4.80
C LYS A 462 -0.23 25.51 -3.78
N SER A 463 0.14 26.66 -3.22
CA SER A 463 1.02 26.67 -2.06
C SER A 463 0.31 26.04 -0.85
N PRO A 464 1.05 25.52 0.14
CA PRO A 464 0.48 25.02 1.39
C PRO A 464 -0.48 26.01 2.05
N ALA A 465 -0.13 27.30 2.09
CA ALA A 465 -1.02 28.35 2.62
C ALA A 465 -2.29 28.56 1.78
N ALA A 466 -2.19 28.51 0.45
CA ALA A 466 -3.37 28.66 -0.42
C ALA A 466 -4.28 27.43 -0.41
N ASN A 467 -3.73 26.24 -0.16
CA ASN A 467 -4.47 24.98 -0.13
C ASN A 467 -4.96 24.58 1.27
N ALA A 468 -4.43 25.22 2.31
CA ALA A 468 -4.68 24.92 3.71
C ALA A 468 -6.17 24.77 4.03
N ARG A 469 -6.99 25.74 3.63
CA ARG A 469 -8.44 25.69 3.84
C ARG A 469 -9.10 24.43 3.26
N ALA A 470 -8.84 24.12 2.00
CA ALA A 470 -9.45 22.98 1.33
C ALA A 470 -9.02 21.65 1.97
N LYS A 471 -7.74 21.52 2.34
CA LYS A 471 -7.25 20.33 3.05
C LYS A 471 -7.83 20.20 4.45
N THR A 472 -7.90 21.28 5.22
CA THR A 472 -8.46 21.23 6.58
C THR A 472 -9.92 20.80 6.54
N GLU A 473 -10.73 21.39 5.65
CA GLU A 473 -12.15 21.03 5.46
C GLU A 473 -12.33 19.57 5.01
N HIS A 474 -11.36 19.00 4.30
CA HIS A 474 -11.43 17.62 3.81
C HIS A 474 -10.89 16.57 4.80
N LEU A 475 -9.90 16.92 5.62
CA LEU A 475 -9.11 15.95 6.40
C LEU A 475 -9.33 16.05 7.91
N TYR A 476 -9.60 17.22 8.46
CA TYR A 476 -9.71 17.41 9.91
C TYR A 476 -11.09 16.96 10.42
N THR A 477 -11.11 16.14 11.47
CA THR A 477 -12.36 15.59 12.04
C THR A 477 -12.96 16.47 13.13
N GLY A 478 -12.21 17.44 13.66
CA GLY A 478 -12.64 18.30 14.74
C GLY A 478 -13.61 19.40 14.32
N GLN A 479 -14.05 20.20 15.29
CA GLN A 479 -14.96 21.31 15.05
C GLN A 479 -14.31 22.39 14.16
N MET A 480 -14.95 22.66 13.04
CA MET A 480 -14.46 23.57 12.00
C MET A 480 -14.40 25.05 12.42
N ASP A 481 -15.14 25.43 13.46
CA ASP A 481 -15.14 26.79 14.01
C ASP A 481 -14.16 26.95 15.20
N GLY A 482 -13.51 25.85 15.62
CA GLY A 482 -12.54 25.84 16.72
C GLY A 482 -11.23 26.54 16.36
N ALA A 483 -10.48 26.97 17.40
CA ALA A 483 -9.22 27.69 17.23
C ALA A 483 -8.19 26.90 16.40
N THR A 484 -8.11 25.58 16.62
CA THR A 484 -7.25 24.67 15.87
C THR A 484 -7.60 24.62 14.39
N ALA A 485 -8.88 24.47 14.03
CA ALA A 485 -9.32 24.44 12.64
C ALA A 485 -9.07 25.78 11.94
N VAL A 486 -9.27 26.91 12.63
CA VAL A 486 -8.97 28.25 12.09
C VAL A 486 -7.49 28.40 11.79
N ALA A 487 -6.61 28.03 12.74
CA ALA A 487 -5.16 28.09 12.56
C ALA A 487 -4.67 27.18 11.42
N MET A 488 -5.25 25.97 11.30
CA MET A 488 -4.96 25.07 10.19
C MET A 488 -5.42 25.64 8.84
N ARG A 489 -6.58 26.32 8.77
CA ARG A 489 -7.10 26.92 7.52
C ARG A 489 -6.24 28.08 7.03
N THR A 490 -5.61 28.82 7.93
CA THR A 490 -4.71 29.93 7.61
C THR A 490 -3.25 29.50 7.49
N CYS A 491 -2.93 28.24 7.77
CA CYS A 491 -1.55 27.72 7.81
C CYS A 491 -0.68 28.57 8.77
N ASP A 492 -1.22 28.89 9.94
CA ASP A 492 -0.58 29.77 10.91
C ASP A 492 0.52 29.04 11.68
N ALA A 493 1.74 29.59 11.67
CA ALA A 493 2.90 29.02 12.35
C ALA A 493 2.90 29.33 13.87
N ASP A 494 2.17 30.36 14.31
CA ASP A 494 2.08 30.74 15.73
C ASP A 494 0.84 30.14 16.42
N GLY A 495 0.01 29.41 15.67
CA GLY A 495 -1.18 28.72 16.17
C GLY A 495 -0.88 27.39 16.90
N PRO A 496 -1.93 26.68 17.37
CA PRO A 496 -1.77 25.35 17.97
C PRO A 496 -1.12 24.36 17.00
N LEU A 497 -0.16 23.59 17.49
CA LEU A 497 0.56 22.60 16.68
C LEU A 497 -0.38 21.48 16.24
N VAL A 498 -0.40 21.22 14.93
CA VAL A 498 -1.03 20.03 14.34
C VAL A 498 -0.11 19.48 13.25
N VAL A 499 0.37 18.26 13.44
CA VAL A 499 1.14 17.51 12.44
C VAL A 499 0.37 16.25 12.04
N SER A 500 0.17 16.06 10.74
CA SER A 500 -0.38 14.80 10.22
C SER A 500 0.75 13.90 9.79
N VAL A 501 0.86 12.76 10.45
CA VAL A 501 1.81 11.69 10.13
C VAL A 501 1.20 10.80 9.06
N ALA A 502 1.93 10.59 7.97
CA ALA A 502 1.48 9.70 6.89
C ALA A 502 2.40 8.50 6.68
N LYS A 503 3.67 8.58 7.11
CA LYS A 503 4.65 7.52 6.84
C LYS A 503 5.77 7.46 7.88
N GLN A 504 6.28 6.26 8.10
CA GLN A 504 7.43 6.00 8.95
C GLN A 504 8.58 5.39 8.13
N TYR A 505 9.81 5.83 8.38
CA TYR A 505 11.02 5.37 7.70
C TYR A 505 11.95 4.69 8.72
N PRO A 506 12.41 3.46 8.47
CA PRO A 506 13.43 2.87 9.33
C PRO A 506 14.75 3.63 9.17
N SER A 507 15.52 3.72 10.25
CA SER A 507 16.90 4.18 10.21
C SER A 507 17.78 3.26 9.34
N SER A 508 18.97 3.74 8.98
CA SER A 508 19.91 3.01 8.11
C SER A 508 20.29 1.61 8.63
N ASP A 509 20.24 1.43 9.95
CA ASP A 509 20.49 0.20 10.71
C ASP A 509 19.19 -0.53 11.16
N ALA A 510 18.01 0.00 10.80
CA ALA A 510 16.69 -0.53 11.14
C ALA A 510 16.38 -0.65 12.66
N SER A 511 17.12 0.07 13.50
CA SER A 511 16.96 0.07 14.95
C SER A 511 15.76 0.91 15.40
N GLN A 512 15.56 2.09 14.80
CA GLN A 512 14.52 3.05 15.13
C GLN A 512 13.73 3.46 13.89
N PHE A 513 12.56 4.09 14.11
CA PHE A 513 11.75 4.66 13.05
C PHE A 513 11.71 6.18 13.17
N TYR A 514 11.83 6.83 12.01
CA TYR A 514 11.61 8.25 11.85
C TYR A 514 10.22 8.49 11.28
N VAL A 515 9.55 9.50 11.80
CA VAL A 515 8.15 9.79 11.49
C VAL A 515 8.10 10.98 10.55
N LEU A 516 7.60 10.78 9.33
CA LEU A 516 7.40 11.85 8.35
C LEU A 516 5.96 12.37 8.45
N GLY A 517 5.85 13.68 8.69
CA GLY A 517 4.57 14.36 8.74
C GLY A 517 4.56 15.73 8.09
N ARG A 518 3.36 16.24 7.84
CA ARG A 518 3.12 17.62 7.40
C ARG A 518 2.60 18.44 8.57
N ILE A 519 3.22 19.59 8.80
CA ILE A 519 2.77 20.57 9.79
C ILE A 519 1.65 21.40 9.16
N PHE A 520 0.43 21.31 9.69
CA PHE A 520 -0.72 22.09 9.23
C PHE A 520 -0.83 23.45 9.91
N SER A 521 -0.50 23.50 11.19
CA SER A 521 -0.45 24.71 12.01
C SER A 521 0.58 24.57 13.12
N GLY A 522 0.99 25.71 13.68
CA GLY A 522 1.98 25.81 14.74
C GLY A 522 3.41 25.58 14.29
N HIS A 523 4.28 25.44 15.29
CA HIS A 523 5.70 25.20 15.13
C HIS A 523 6.11 23.99 15.97
N ILE A 524 6.91 23.10 15.39
CA ILE A 524 7.47 21.95 16.10
C ILE A 524 8.95 22.18 16.37
N SER A 525 9.37 22.01 17.62
CA SER A 525 10.75 22.21 18.05
C SER A 525 11.34 20.94 18.68
N VAL A 526 12.65 20.77 18.52
CA VAL A 526 13.42 19.74 19.22
C VAL A 526 13.28 19.93 20.74
N GLY A 527 12.97 18.86 21.47
CA GLY A 527 12.73 18.86 22.91
C GLY A 527 11.29 19.18 23.32
N GLN A 528 10.39 19.51 22.39
CA GLN A 528 8.98 19.79 22.68
C GLN A 528 8.25 18.50 23.09
N LYS A 529 7.44 18.60 24.15
CA LYS A 529 6.50 17.54 24.55
C LYS A 529 5.22 17.67 23.74
N VAL A 530 4.77 16.56 23.17
CA VAL A 530 3.63 16.50 22.25
C VAL A 530 2.71 15.34 22.64
N ARG A 531 1.43 15.45 22.25
CA ARG A 531 0.49 14.33 22.28
C ARG A 531 0.43 13.70 20.89
N VAL A 532 0.54 12.38 20.85
CA VAL A 532 0.40 11.57 19.63
C VAL A 532 -0.93 10.85 19.72
N LEU A 533 -1.85 11.22 18.85
CA LEU A 533 -3.18 10.62 18.71
C LEU A 533 -3.13 9.57 17.59
N GLY A 534 -3.46 8.32 17.91
CA GLY A 534 -3.54 7.25 16.92
C GLY A 534 -4.81 7.31 16.06
N GLU A 535 -5.04 6.27 15.26
CA GLU A 535 -6.18 6.21 14.32
C GLU A 535 -7.50 5.89 14.99
N ALA A 536 -7.47 5.22 16.15
CA ALA A 536 -8.64 4.83 16.92
C ALA A 536 -9.03 5.88 17.97
N TYR A 537 -8.23 6.94 18.15
CA TYR A 537 -8.51 8.01 19.09
C TYR A 537 -9.89 8.63 18.83
N ALA A 538 -10.71 8.71 19.88
CA ALA A 538 -11.99 9.37 19.88
C ALA A 538 -12.12 10.26 21.12
N PRO A 539 -12.78 11.43 21.04
CA PRO A 539 -12.98 12.28 22.21
C PRO A 539 -13.70 11.53 23.35
N GLY A 540 -13.05 11.43 24.51
CA GLY A 540 -13.54 10.68 25.67
C GLY A 540 -13.01 9.25 25.79
N ASP A 541 -12.22 8.78 24.81
CA ASP A 541 -11.45 7.54 24.82
C ASP A 541 -9.97 7.84 24.57
N ASP A 542 -9.21 7.91 25.66
CA ASP A 542 -7.81 8.30 25.66
C ASP A 542 -6.85 7.10 25.54
N GLU A 543 -7.35 5.89 25.27
CA GLU A 543 -6.51 4.68 25.15
C GLU A 543 -5.50 4.79 23.99
N ASP A 544 -5.88 5.43 22.88
CA ASP A 544 -5.03 5.62 21.70
C ASP A 544 -4.37 7.02 21.67
N MET A 545 -4.03 7.54 22.86
CA MET A 545 -3.24 8.76 23.04
C MET A 545 -1.96 8.47 23.82
N ALA A 546 -0.81 8.94 23.32
CA ALA A 546 0.46 8.86 24.03
C ALA A 546 1.17 10.22 24.12
N LEU A 547 1.84 10.48 25.24
CA LEU A 547 2.76 11.60 25.37
C LEU A 547 4.15 11.21 24.87
N ALA A 548 4.72 12.02 23.99
CA ALA A 548 6.05 11.81 23.45
C ALA A 548 6.88 13.11 23.49
N THR A 549 8.20 12.98 23.40
CA THR A 549 9.11 14.14 23.31
C THR A 549 9.86 14.06 22.00
N VAL A 550 9.84 15.14 21.23
CA VAL A 550 10.59 15.23 19.96
C VAL A 550 12.08 15.21 20.26
N SER A 551 12.77 14.12 19.91
CA SER A 551 14.21 13.99 20.16
C SER A 551 15.04 14.78 19.16
N ASP A 552 14.65 14.73 17.89
CA ASP A 552 15.35 15.35 16.77
C ASP A 552 14.37 15.67 15.64
N ALA A 553 14.72 16.67 14.81
CA ALA A 553 13.95 17.06 13.64
C ALA A 553 14.87 17.29 12.43
N TRP A 554 14.42 16.85 11.24
CA TRP A 554 15.15 17.01 9.99
C TRP A 554 14.25 17.41 8.81
N VAL A 555 14.87 18.09 7.84
CA VAL A 555 14.36 18.14 6.46
C VAL A 555 14.93 16.93 5.70
N TYR A 556 14.06 16.05 5.23
CA TYR A 556 14.48 14.81 4.59
C TYR A 556 14.72 15.00 3.08
N CYS A 557 15.91 14.62 2.62
CA CYS A 557 16.38 14.74 1.24
C CYS A 557 16.83 13.37 0.70
N SER A 558 16.02 12.33 0.95
CA SER A 558 16.26 10.93 0.56
C SER A 558 17.56 10.34 1.10
N ARG A 559 18.71 10.60 0.46
CA ARG A 559 20.02 10.06 0.89
C ARG A 559 20.64 10.79 2.07
N TYR A 560 20.23 12.03 2.33
CA TYR A 560 20.75 12.81 3.45
C TYR A 560 19.62 13.54 4.18
N ARG A 561 19.90 13.94 5.41
CA ARG A 561 18.96 14.62 6.32
C ARG A 561 19.60 15.92 6.80
N ILE A 562 18.91 17.04 6.64
CA ILE A 562 19.39 18.34 7.11
C ILE A 562 18.83 18.55 8.52
N PRO A 563 19.66 18.61 9.58
CA PRO A 563 19.19 18.84 10.94
C PRO A 563 18.63 20.25 11.10
N VAL A 564 17.51 20.37 11.81
CA VAL A 564 16.84 21.64 12.08
C VAL A 564 16.42 21.71 13.55
N SER A 565 16.43 22.91 14.14
CA SER A 565 15.94 23.13 15.51
C SER A 565 14.42 23.07 15.61
N GLY A 566 13.73 23.35 14.50
CA GLY A 566 12.28 23.32 14.38
C GLY A 566 11.81 23.78 13.00
N LEU A 567 10.54 23.48 12.68
CA LEU A 567 9.89 23.89 11.44
C LEU A 567 8.46 24.38 11.72
N GLY A 568 8.00 25.32 10.90
CA GLY A 568 6.64 25.88 10.99
C GLY A 568 5.64 25.24 10.02
N ALA A 569 4.40 25.68 10.13
CA ALA A 569 3.28 25.27 9.28
C ALA A 569 3.60 25.31 7.77
N GLY A 570 3.08 24.33 7.03
CA GLY A 570 3.23 24.18 5.58
C GLY A 570 4.39 23.29 5.13
N SER A 571 5.34 22.99 6.03
CA SER A 571 6.52 22.17 5.75
C SER A 571 6.31 20.68 6.03
N TRP A 572 7.13 19.85 5.40
CA TRP A 572 7.31 18.45 5.78
C TRP A 572 8.46 18.35 6.78
N VAL A 573 8.28 17.52 7.81
CA VAL A 573 9.27 17.31 8.87
C VAL A 573 9.43 15.82 9.13
N LEU A 574 10.68 15.40 9.30
CA LEU A 574 11.05 14.07 9.76
C LEU A 574 11.42 14.16 11.24
N LEU A 575 10.76 13.38 12.09
CA LEU A 575 10.89 13.44 13.55
C LEU A 575 11.43 12.12 14.12
N SER A 576 12.19 12.21 15.21
CA SER A 576 12.57 11.08 16.06
C SER A 576 11.94 11.20 17.46
N GLY A 577 11.76 10.06 18.15
CA GLY A 577 11.26 10.00 19.53
C GLY A 577 9.74 9.95 19.68
N VAL A 578 9.00 9.89 18.58
CA VAL A 578 7.51 9.91 18.55
C VAL A 578 6.90 8.67 17.89
N ASP A 579 7.69 7.67 17.53
CA ASP A 579 7.25 6.50 16.75
C ASP A 579 6.61 5.39 17.60
N ALA A 580 6.85 5.36 18.91
CA ALA A 580 6.49 4.24 19.79
C ALA A 580 4.99 3.87 19.73
N SER A 581 4.10 4.86 19.78
CA SER A 581 2.64 4.67 19.73
C SER A 581 2.05 4.66 18.32
N ILE A 582 2.85 4.98 17.29
CA ILE A 582 2.33 5.12 15.92
C ILE A 582 2.38 3.76 15.22
N ALA A 583 1.21 3.21 14.93
CA ALA A 583 1.07 2.01 14.10
C ALA A 583 1.24 2.34 12.62
N LYS A 584 0.35 3.17 12.04
CA LYS A 584 0.36 3.53 10.61
C LYS A 584 0.37 5.03 10.43
N THR A 585 -0.75 5.69 10.69
CA THR A 585 -0.87 7.15 10.74
C THR A 585 -1.15 7.64 12.16
N ALA A 586 -0.93 8.92 12.38
CA ALA A 586 -1.19 9.59 13.65
C ALA A 586 -1.35 11.09 13.45
N THR A 587 -1.92 11.75 14.44
CA THR A 587 -1.97 13.21 14.55
C THR A 587 -1.18 13.65 15.76
N ILE A 588 -0.15 14.48 15.56
CA ILE A 588 0.64 15.04 16.65
C ILE A 588 0.10 16.44 16.96
N VAL A 589 -0.18 16.71 18.23
CA VAL A 589 -0.71 17.99 18.69
C VAL A 589 0.03 18.50 19.92
N ASP A 590 -0.09 19.80 20.17
CA ASP A 590 0.49 20.42 21.37
C ASP A 590 -0.19 19.92 22.65
N THR A 591 0.57 19.86 23.74
CA THR A 591 0.06 19.50 25.09
C THR A 591 -0.84 20.57 25.70
N SER A 592 -0.76 21.81 25.23
CA SER A 592 -1.58 22.95 25.69
C SER A 592 -3.02 22.95 25.17
N VAL A 593 -3.30 22.18 24.10
CA VAL A 593 -4.67 22.05 23.57
C VAL A 593 -5.55 21.36 24.60
N ALA A 594 -6.77 21.86 24.84
CA ALA A 594 -7.70 21.22 25.77
C ALA A 594 -8.16 19.87 25.23
N GLU A 595 -8.36 18.87 26.09
CA GLU A 595 -8.80 17.51 25.68
C GLU A 595 -10.12 17.52 24.92
N ALA A 596 -11.05 18.40 25.29
CA ALA A 596 -12.33 18.57 24.60
C ALA A 596 -12.21 19.10 23.15
N GLU A 597 -11.06 19.66 22.78
CA GLU A 597 -10.78 20.19 21.44
C GLU A 597 -9.88 19.26 20.60
N LEU A 598 -9.45 18.14 21.18
CA LEU A 598 -8.61 17.17 20.49
C LEU A 598 -9.42 16.45 19.40
N ALA A 599 -8.82 16.38 18.22
CA ALA A 599 -9.37 15.65 17.10
C ALA A 599 -8.25 15.20 16.18
N ILE A 600 -8.48 14.09 15.49
CA ILE A 600 -7.52 13.54 14.54
C ILE A 600 -7.69 14.14 13.15
N VAL A 601 -6.61 14.09 12.38
CA VAL A 601 -6.70 14.09 10.93
C VAL A 601 -7.12 12.70 10.50
N ARG A 602 -8.12 12.61 9.62
CA ARG A 602 -8.69 11.33 9.18
C ARG A 602 -7.59 10.35 8.73
N PRO A 603 -7.75 9.03 8.97
CA PRO A 603 -6.81 8.02 8.48
C PRO A 603 -6.62 8.03 6.95
N LEU A 604 -5.61 7.30 6.47
CA LEU A 604 -5.39 7.12 5.03
C LEU A 604 -6.51 6.26 4.43
N GLN A 605 -7.15 6.77 3.38
CA GLN A 605 -8.07 5.96 2.57
C GLN A 605 -7.27 5.25 1.49
N LEU A 606 -7.00 3.97 1.72
CA LEU A 606 -6.18 3.16 0.82
C LEU A 606 -7.03 2.68 -0.36
N PRO A 607 -6.56 2.83 -1.62
CA PRO A 607 -7.35 2.53 -2.81
C PRO A 607 -7.20 1.05 -3.25
N ALA A 608 -6.89 0.15 -2.34
CA ALA A 608 -6.75 -1.30 -2.54
C ALA A 608 -6.96 -2.04 -1.21
N ASP A 609 -7.36 -3.30 -1.30
CA ASP A 609 -7.43 -4.23 -0.17
C ASP A 609 -6.21 -5.17 -0.16
N ALA A 610 -5.80 -5.59 1.05
CA ALA A 610 -4.80 -6.63 1.25
C ALA A 610 -5.46 -8.02 1.20
N VAL A 611 -5.43 -8.65 0.02
CA VAL A 611 -6.17 -9.89 -0.26
C VAL A 611 -5.32 -11.15 -0.22
N VAL A 612 -3.99 -11.05 -0.39
CA VAL A 612 -3.09 -12.20 -0.35
C VAL A 612 -2.63 -12.44 1.08
N LYS A 613 -2.70 -13.69 1.53
CA LYS A 613 -2.47 -14.15 2.90
C LYS A 613 -1.33 -15.16 2.93
N ILE A 614 -0.32 -14.95 3.77
CA ILE A 614 0.71 -15.94 4.09
C ILE A 614 0.76 -16.21 5.60
N ALA A 615 1.00 -17.46 6.01
CA ALA A 615 1.38 -17.76 7.39
C ALA A 615 2.90 -17.72 7.51
N VAL A 616 3.37 -17.19 8.64
CA VAL A 616 4.79 -17.07 8.96
C VAL A 616 5.05 -17.61 10.35
N GLU A 617 6.09 -18.43 10.48
CA GLU A 617 6.53 -19.00 11.75
C GLU A 617 8.06 -19.02 11.82
N PRO A 618 8.67 -18.80 12.98
CA PRO A 618 10.11 -18.92 13.10
C PRO A 618 10.51 -20.39 12.97
N VAL A 619 11.67 -20.68 12.37
CA VAL A 619 12.18 -22.06 12.34
C VAL A 619 12.44 -22.56 13.76
N ALA A 620 13.02 -21.71 14.61
CA ALA A 620 13.23 -21.95 16.03
C ALA A 620 12.12 -21.26 16.87
N PRO A 621 11.28 -22.01 17.59
CA PRO A 621 10.18 -21.43 18.39
C PRO A 621 10.64 -20.45 19.47
N THR A 622 11.86 -20.60 19.99
CA THR A 622 12.46 -19.69 20.97
C THR A 622 12.65 -18.27 20.44
N GLU A 623 12.66 -18.09 19.12
CA GLU A 623 12.85 -16.80 18.45
C GLU A 623 11.54 -16.06 18.13
N LEU A 624 10.39 -16.59 18.58
CA LEU A 624 9.08 -15.97 18.38
C LEU A 624 9.02 -14.48 18.78
N PRO A 625 9.64 -14.02 19.90
CA PRO A 625 9.65 -12.59 20.23
C PRO A 625 10.33 -11.72 19.17
N LYS A 626 11.38 -12.22 18.51
CA LYS A 626 12.07 -11.51 17.41
C LYS A 626 11.15 -11.40 16.20
N LEU A 627 10.43 -12.48 15.85
CA LEU A 627 9.44 -12.46 14.78
C LEU A 627 8.36 -11.42 15.05
N LEU A 628 7.77 -11.43 16.24
CA LEU A 628 6.71 -10.49 16.64
C LEU A 628 7.19 -9.04 16.59
N SER A 629 8.40 -8.76 17.08
CA SER A 629 9.04 -7.45 16.97
C SER A 629 9.20 -7.04 15.50
N GLY A 630 9.68 -7.95 14.65
CA GLY A 630 9.81 -7.71 13.21
C GLY A 630 8.48 -7.44 12.52
N LEU A 631 7.44 -8.21 12.83
CA LEU A 631 6.08 -8.02 12.28
C LEU A 631 5.48 -6.66 12.66
N ARG A 632 5.70 -6.18 13.90
CA ARG A 632 5.31 -4.82 14.30
C ARG A 632 6.04 -3.76 13.49
N LYS A 633 7.34 -3.94 13.24
CA LYS A 633 8.13 -3.01 12.39
C LYS A 633 7.66 -3.01 10.93
N ILE A 634 7.24 -4.15 10.39
CA ILE A 634 6.61 -4.24 9.07
C ILE A 634 5.30 -3.42 9.04
N GLY A 635 4.45 -3.56 10.05
CA GLY A 635 3.21 -2.80 10.15
C GLY A 635 3.41 -1.28 10.14
N LYS A 636 4.54 -0.80 10.71
CA LYS A 636 4.95 0.62 10.65
C LYS A 636 5.44 1.05 9.28
N SER A 637 6.18 0.18 8.59
CA SER A 637 6.83 0.54 7.32
C SER A 637 5.93 0.42 6.10
N TYR A 638 4.92 -0.45 6.14
CA TYR A 638 4.10 -0.85 4.99
C TYR A 638 2.62 -0.56 5.28
N PRO A 639 2.04 0.55 4.77
CA PRO A 639 0.70 0.98 5.18
C PRO A 639 -0.42 -0.03 4.88
N LEU A 640 -0.35 -0.82 3.80
CA LEU A 640 -1.33 -1.88 3.51
C LEU A 640 -1.01 -3.23 4.16
N ALA A 641 0.13 -3.39 4.83
CA ALA A 641 0.41 -4.63 5.53
C ALA A 641 -0.50 -4.76 6.75
N HIS A 642 -1.08 -5.95 6.93
CA HIS A 642 -1.83 -6.30 8.13
C HIS A 642 -1.29 -7.59 8.70
N THR A 643 -0.96 -7.57 9.99
CA THR A 643 -0.53 -8.74 10.74
C THR A 643 -1.63 -9.13 11.72
N ARG A 644 -2.07 -10.38 11.70
CA ARG A 644 -3.04 -10.92 12.66
C ARG A 644 -2.55 -12.26 13.21
N VAL A 645 -2.95 -12.59 14.42
CA VAL A 645 -2.74 -13.94 14.98
C VAL A 645 -4.09 -14.65 14.89
N GLU A 646 -4.11 -15.84 14.30
CA GLU A 646 -5.32 -16.67 14.25
C GLU A 646 -5.44 -17.53 15.52
N GLU A 647 -6.63 -18.08 15.78
CA GLU A 647 -6.88 -18.90 16.99
C GLU A 647 -5.98 -20.14 17.06
N SER A 648 -5.53 -20.65 15.91
CA SER A 648 -4.54 -21.73 15.82
C SER A 648 -3.15 -21.34 16.34
N GLY A 649 -2.90 -20.06 16.61
CA GLY A 649 -1.59 -19.50 16.94
C GLY A 649 -0.76 -19.09 15.73
N GLU A 650 -1.21 -19.37 14.50
CA GLU A 650 -0.51 -18.96 13.28
C GLU A 650 -0.43 -17.44 13.17
N HIS A 651 0.76 -16.91 12.85
CA HIS A 651 0.93 -15.51 12.49
C HIS A 651 0.66 -15.32 11.01
N ILE A 652 -0.33 -14.49 10.71
CA ILE A 652 -0.78 -14.21 9.37
C ILE A 652 -0.34 -12.82 8.94
N LEU A 653 0.23 -12.74 7.75
CA LEU A 653 0.55 -11.50 7.07
C LEU A 653 -0.30 -11.37 5.80
N LEU A 654 -1.02 -10.26 5.71
CA LEU A 654 -1.84 -9.87 4.56
C LEU A 654 -1.15 -8.78 3.75
N GLY A 655 -1.19 -8.91 2.42
CA GLY A 655 -0.61 -7.97 1.48
C GLY A 655 -1.41 -7.87 0.18
N THR A 656 -1.01 -6.93 -0.68
CA THR A 656 -1.71 -6.62 -1.94
C THR A 656 -1.45 -7.63 -3.04
N GLY A 657 -0.28 -8.28 -3.03
CA GLY A 657 0.16 -9.19 -4.08
C GLY A 657 1.53 -9.81 -3.81
N GLU A 658 1.97 -10.69 -4.70
CA GLU A 658 3.20 -11.48 -4.57
C GLU A 658 4.44 -10.62 -4.36
N LEU A 659 4.71 -9.64 -5.24
CA LEU A 659 5.87 -8.75 -5.11
C LEU A 659 5.88 -7.97 -3.79
N TYR A 660 4.72 -7.60 -3.26
CA TYR A 660 4.62 -6.83 -2.02
C TYR A 660 4.97 -7.69 -0.80
N LEU A 661 4.41 -8.90 -0.73
CA LEU A 661 4.74 -9.86 0.32
C LEU A 661 6.18 -10.33 0.24
N ASP A 662 6.73 -10.53 -0.96
CA ASP A 662 8.13 -10.88 -1.16
C ASP A 662 9.09 -9.79 -0.63
N CYS A 663 8.78 -8.50 -0.89
CA CYS A 663 9.52 -7.38 -0.29
C CYS A 663 9.39 -7.33 1.24
N ILE A 664 8.19 -7.55 1.78
CA ILE A 664 7.99 -7.61 3.23
C ILE A 664 8.77 -8.77 3.84
N MET A 665 8.76 -9.95 3.22
CA MET A 665 9.48 -11.12 3.71
C MET A 665 10.99 -10.91 3.66
N HIS A 666 11.49 -10.24 2.63
CA HIS A 666 12.89 -9.82 2.58
C HIS A 666 13.22 -8.89 3.76
N ASP A 667 12.47 -7.82 3.98
CA ASP A 667 12.72 -6.87 5.06
C ASP A 667 12.59 -7.53 6.45
N LEU A 668 11.61 -8.41 6.63
CA LEU A 668 11.39 -9.14 7.87
C LEU A 668 12.58 -10.07 8.18
N ARG A 669 13.02 -10.87 7.21
CA ARG A 669 14.13 -11.82 7.37
C ARG A 669 15.48 -11.13 7.52
N THR A 670 15.73 -10.06 6.76
CA THR A 670 17.08 -9.49 6.63
C THR A 670 17.31 -8.21 7.43
N MET A 671 16.28 -7.39 7.67
CA MET A 671 16.42 -6.08 8.29
C MET A 671 15.91 -6.03 9.73
N TYR A 672 14.79 -6.70 10.01
CA TYR A 672 14.08 -6.49 11.27
C TYR A 672 14.22 -7.64 12.26
N ALA A 673 13.93 -8.88 11.85
CA ALA A 673 13.95 -10.03 12.74
C ALA A 673 15.32 -10.73 12.71
N GLU A 674 15.98 -10.80 11.55
CA GLU A 674 17.28 -11.51 11.37
C GLU A 674 17.22 -12.98 11.81
N ILE A 675 16.13 -13.66 11.44
CA ILE A 675 15.87 -15.07 11.76
C ILE A 675 15.42 -15.83 10.52
N ASP A 676 15.53 -17.15 10.58
CA ASP A 676 14.94 -18.03 9.59
C ASP A 676 13.44 -18.20 9.83
N ILE A 677 12.66 -17.96 8.77
CA ILE A 677 11.19 -17.94 8.83
C ILE A 677 10.63 -18.94 7.83
N LYS A 678 9.84 -19.88 8.33
CA LYS A 678 8.99 -20.78 7.55
C LYS A 678 7.81 -19.97 7.03
N VAL A 679 7.53 -20.09 5.74
CA VAL A 679 6.43 -19.38 5.07
C VAL A 679 5.56 -20.42 4.41
N ALA A 680 4.27 -20.40 4.74
CA ALA A 680 3.28 -21.24 4.08
C ALA A 680 2.95 -20.72 2.68
N ASP A 681 2.38 -21.57 1.84
CA ASP A 681 1.93 -21.17 0.50
C ASP A 681 0.95 -20.00 0.57
N PRO A 682 1.06 -19.02 -0.35
CA PRO A 682 0.18 -17.88 -0.39
C PRO A 682 -1.25 -18.33 -0.73
N VAL A 683 -2.18 -17.99 0.15
CA VAL A 683 -3.61 -18.15 -0.06
C VAL A 683 -4.27 -16.77 -0.14
N VAL A 684 -5.60 -16.74 -0.23
CA VAL A 684 -6.36 -15.49 -0.27
C VAL A 684 -7.26 -15.37 0.95
N ALA A 685 -7.54 -14.13 1.36
CA ALA A 685 -8.64 -13.85 2.28
C ALA A 685 -9.95 -13.94 1.51
N PHE A 686 -10.87 -14.81 1.94
CA PHE A 686 -12.21 -14.91 1.36
C PHE A 686 -13.16 -13.89 1.98
N ARG A 687 -14.37 -13.79 1.42
CA ARG A 687 -15.54 -13.17 2.08
C ARG A 687 -16.71 -14.13 2.09
N GLU A 688 -17.67 -13.89 2.96
CA GLU A 688 -18.89 -14.68 3.05
C GLU A 688 -20.09 -13.86 2.57
N THR A 689 -20.95 -14.42 1.73
CA THR A 689 -22.14 -13.72 1.22
C THR A 689 -23.38 -14.61 1.22
N THR A 690 -24.54 -14.03 0.94
CA THR A 690 -25.81 -14.74 0.79
C THR A 690 -26.28 -14.62 -0.66
N SER A 691 -26.93 -15.66 -1.17
CA SER A 691 -27.48 -15.65 -2.54
C SER A 691 -28.98 -15.44 -2.59
N GLU A 692 -29.69 -15.77 -1.50
CA GLU A 692 -31.14 -15.71 -1.41
C GLU A 692 -31.55 -15.12 -0.05
N THR A 693 -32.81 -14.70 0.08
CA THR A 693 -33.36 -14.30 1.39
C THR A 693 -33.50 -15.53 2.29
N SER A 694 -33.25 -15.37 3.59
CA SER A 694 -33.41 -16.44 4.58
C SER A 694 -34.79 -17.10 4.47
N ALA A 695 -34.83 -18.42 4.25
CA ALA A 695 -36.06 -19.17 4.05
C ALA A 695 -36.93 -19.24 5.32
N ILE A 696 -36.28 -19.22 6.49
CA ILE A 696 -36.91 -19.37 7.80
C ILE A 696 -36.64 -18.11 8.62
N ARG A 697 -37.66 -17.63 9.35
CA ARG A 697 -37.47 -16.54 10.33
C ARG A 697 -36.83 -17.11 11.57
N VAL A 698 -35.55 -16.82 11.77
CA VAL A 698 -34.82 -17.27 12.94
C VAL A 698 -34.83 -16.21 14.03
N PHE A 699 -34.91 -16.64 15.28
CA PHE A 699 -34.78 -15.79 16.45
C PHE A 699 -33.59 -16.22 17.33
N GLY A 700 -33.01 -15.26 18.05
CA GLY A 700 -31.97 -15.49 19.04
C GLY A 700 -32.38 -14.94 20.40
N ASP A 701 -32.31 -15.77 21.43
CA ASP A 701 -32.61 -15.39 22.80
C ASP A 701 -31.34 -14.92 23.53
N SER A 702 -31.46 -13.92 24.40
CA SER A 702 -30.36 -13.53 25.27
C SER A 702 -30.04 -14.62 26.29
N PRO A 703 -28.81 -14.69 26.84
CA PRO A 703 -28.43 -15.73 27.81
C PRO A 703 -29.37 -15.83 29.02
N ASN A 704 -29.98 -14.71 29.44
CA ASN A 704 -30.97 -14.69 30.50
C ASN A 704 -32.40 -15.12 30.10
N GLY A 705 -32.65 -15.44 28.82
CA GLY A 705 -33.95 -15.83 28.26
C GLY A 705 -35.03 -14.73 28.22
N LYS A 706 -34.67 -13.46 28.50
CA LYS A 706 -35.64 -12.36 28.63
C LYS A 706 -35.70 -11.40 27.44
N ASN A 707 -34.83 -11.57 26.45
CA ASN A 707 -34.86 -10.77 25.23
C ASN A 707 -34.76 -11.69 24.02
N ARG A 708 -35.56 -11.43 23.00
CA ARG A 708 -35.59 -12.19 21.76
C ARG A 708 -35.47 -11.25 20.58
N LEU A 709 -34.52 -11.49 19.70
CA LEU A 709 -34.34 -10.76 18.45
C LEU A 709 -34.69 -11.67 17.28
N THR A 710 -35.48 -11.18 16.33
CA THR A 710 -35.78 -11.87 15.07
C THR A 710 -35.17 -11.09 13.92
N ILE A 711 -34.20 -11.69 13.22
CA ILE A 711 -33.48 -11.06 12.11
C ILE A 711 -33.55 -11.98 10.89
N ILE A 712 -33.71 -11.40 9.71
CA ILE A 712 -33.56 -12.09 8.42
C ILE A 712 -32.34 -11.52 7.69
N ALA A 713 -31.70 -12.36 6.88
CA ALA A 713 -30.62 -11.98 5.98
C ALA A 713 -31.10 -12.02 4.52
N GLU A 714 -30.71 -11.03 3.73
CA GLU A 714 -31.00 -10.95 2.30
C GLU A 714 -29.78 -10.42 1.52
N PRO A 715 -29.58 -10.83 0.26
CA PRO A 715 -28.50 -10.28 -0.57
C PRO A 715 -28.73 -8.80 -0.85
N ILE A 716 -27.64 -8.05 -0.97
CA ILE A 716 -27.64 -6.63 -1.36
C ILE A 716 -27.56 -6.51 -2.89
N ASP A 717 -28.27 -5.53 -3.46
CA ASP A 717 -28.19 -5.22 -4.90
C ASP A 717 -26.76 -4.83 -5.34
N PRO A 718 -26.34 -5.19 -6.57
CA PRO A 718 -25.03 -4.82 -7.10
C PRO A 718 -24.79 -3.30 -7.07
N GLY A 719 -23.55 -2.88 -6.79
CA GLY A 719 -23.14 -1.47 -6.76
C GLY A 719 -23.35 -0.76 -5.42
N ILE A 720 -24.29 -1.20 -4.57
CA ILE A 720 -24.48 -0.60 -3.24
C ILE A 720 -23.22 -0.76 -2.37
N CYS A 721 -22.62 -1.95 -2.37
CA CYS A 721 -21.40 -2.21 -1.60
C CYS A 721 -20.23 -1.31 -2.04
N GLU A 722 -20.08 -1.10 -3.35
CA GLU A 722 -19.04 -0.23 -3.92
C GLU A 722 -19.27 1.24 -3.54
N ASP A 723 -20.52 1.69 -3.49
CA ASP A 723 -20.88 3.04 -3.04
C ASP A 723 -20.58 3.26 -1.56
N ILE A 724 -20.80 2.25 -0.71
CA ILE A 724 -20.48 2.30 0.73
C ILE A 724 -18.95 2.34 0.92
N GLU A 725 -18.22 1.44 0.27
CA GLU A 725 -16.76 1.33 0.43
C GLU A 725 -16.01 2.50 -0.19
N SER A 726 -16.52 3.06 -1.28
CA SER A 726 -15.97 4.29 -1.88
C SER A 726 -16.31 5.56 -1.07
N GLY A 727 -17.13 5.45 -0.02
CA GLY A 727 -17.50 6.55 0.85
C GLY A 727 -18.51 7.53 0.24
N LYS A 728 -19.23 7.14 -0.82
CA LYS A 728 -20.32 7.95 -1.41
C LYS A 728 -21.53 8.02 -0.49
N VAL A 729 -21.67 7.05 0.41
CA VAL A 729 -22.64 7.05 1.51
C VAL A 729 -21.90 6.79 2.82
N GLN A 730 -22.29 7.49 3.89
CA GLN A 730 -21.66 7.39 5.20
C GLN A 730 -22.70 7.08 6.27
N ALA A 731 -22.30 6.29 7.27
CA ALA A 731 -23.20 5.82 8.32
C ALA A 731 -23.67 6.94 9.29
N ASP A 732 -22.95 8.06 9.33
CA ASP A 732 -23.23 9.22 10.17
C ASP A 732 -24.22 10.21 9.53
N TRP A 733 -24.57 10.03 8.25
CA TRP A 733 -25.53 10.87 7.57
C TRP A 733 -26.90 10.86 8.26
N PRO A 734 -27.61 12.00 8.30
CA PRO A 734 -28.98 12.04 8.78
C PRO A 734 -29.87 11.07 7.99
N ALA A 735 -30.74 10.32 8.68
CA ALA A 735 -31.59 9.30 8.07
C ALA A 735 -32.38 9.81 6.84
N ARG A 736 -32.78 11.09 6.82
CA ARG A 736 -33.45 11.71 5.68
C ARG A 736 -32.56 11.73 4.42
N GLN A 737 -31.30 12.11 4.57
CA GLN A 737 -30.33 12.16 3.47
C GLN A 737 -30.00 10.74 3.00
N MET A 738 -29.84 9.80 3.94
CA MET A 738 -29.63 8.39 3.63
C MET A 738 -30.79 7.81 2.79
N GLY A 739 -32.04 8.06 3.21
CA GLY A 739 -33.23 7.64 2.45
C GLY A 739 -33.29 8.23 1.03
N GLN A 740 -32.97 9.52 0.87
CA GLN A 740 -32.94 10.16 -0.44
C GLN A 740 -31.86 9.59 -1.36
N PHE A 741 -30.70 9.22 -0.82
CA PHE A 741 -29.61 8.62 -1.58
C PHE A 741 -30.02 7.25 -2.13
N PHE A 742 -30.54 6.37 -1.27
CA PHE A 742 -30.96 5.02 -1.68
C PHE A 742 -32.18 5.03 -2.61
N GLU A 743 -33.11 5.96 -2.43
CA GLU A 743 -34.24 6.17 -3.35
C GLU A 743 -33.76 6.61 -4.73
N ALA A 744 -32.87 7.62 -4.80
CA ALA A 744 -32.43 8.20 -6.06
C ALA A 744 -31.47 7.31 -6.86
N ASN A 745 -30.56 6.61 -6.18
CA ASN A 745 -29.49 5.85 -6.84
C ASN A 745 -29.82 4.37 -7.00
N HIS A 746 -30.58 3.80 -6.07
CA HIS A 746 -30.82 2.36 -5.98
C HIS A 746 -32.32 1.99 -6.01
N GLY A 747 -33.23 2.97 -6.14
CA GLY A 747 -34.66 2.74 -6.26
C GLY A 747 -35.34 2.18 -5.01
N TRP A 748 -34.71 2.31 -3.85
CA TRP A 748 -35.28 1.83 -2.59
C TRP A 748 -36.47 2.68 -2.14
N ASP A 749 -37.39 2.06 -1.38
CA ASP A 749 -38.41 2.81 -0.67
C ASP A 749 -37.77 3.76 0.36
N ILE A 750 -38.26 5.00 0.42
CA ILE A 750 -37.67 6.05 1.27
C ILE A 750 -37.73 5.69 2.77
N LEU A 751 -38.71 4.90 3.22
CA LEU A 751 -38.80 4.43 4.60
C LEU A 751 -37.74 3.37 4.88
N ALA A 752 -37.52 2.46 3.93
CA ALA A 752 -36.47 1.44 4.04
C ALA A 752 -35.07 2.07 4.06
N GLY A 753 -34.81 3.06 3.22
CA GLY A 753 -33.54 3.80 3.24
C GLY A 753 -33.33 4.63 4.52
N ARG A 754 -34.42 5.10 5.16
CA ARG A 754 -34.36 5.81 6.45
C ARG A 754 -34.16 4.89 7.66
N SER A 755 -34.43 3.60 7.51
CA SER A 755 -34.37 2.64 8.61
C SER A 755 -33.03 1.93 8.73
N ILE A 756 -32.05 2.29 7.91
CA ILE A 756 -30.66 1.83 8.03
C ILE A 756 -30.06 2.36 9.34
N TRP A 757 -29.46 1.45 10.10
CA TRP A 757 -28.87 1.73 11.40
C TRP A 757 -27.36 1.81 11.35
N ALA A 758 -26.72 0.90 10.62
CA ALA A 758 -25.26 0.78 10.57
C ALA A 758 -24.82 0.03 9.31
N PHE A 759 -23.57 0.29 8.94
CA PHE A 759 -22.80 -0.54 8.02
C PHE A 759 -21.84 -1.44 8.82
N GLY A 760 -21.45 -2.58 8.26
CA GLY A 760 -20.56 -3.55 8.92
C GLY A 760 -19.65 -4.28 7.93
N PRO A 761 -18.45 -4.75 8.33
CA PRO A 761 -17.93 -4.79 9.70
C PRO A 761 -17.26 -3.50 10.20
N THR A 762 -17.02 -2.54 9.31
CA THR A 762 -16.52 -1.20 9.68
C THR A 762 -17.61 -0.16 9.44
N VAL A 763 -17.36 1.09 9.85
CA VAL A 763 -18.30 2.22 9.65
C VAL A 763 -18.66 2.43 8.17
N SER A 764 -17.80 1.96 7.25
CA SER A 764 -18.00 1.96 5.79
C SER A 764 -17.93 0.54 5.22
N GLY A 765 -18.39 -0.47 5.97
CA GLY A 765 -18.36 -1.87 5.55
C GLY A 765 -19.51 -2.26 4.60
N PRO A 766 -19.33 -3.31 3.78
CA PRO A 766 -20.25 -3.65 2.68
C PRO A 766 -21.54 -4.39 3.09
N ASN A 767 -21.95 -4.35 4.36
CA ASN A 767 -23.16 -4.98 4.88
C ASN A 767 -24.08 -3.94 5.53
N ILE A 768 -25.39 -4.18 5.53
CA ILE A 768 -26.39 -3.22 6.01
C ILE A 768 -27.20 -3.81 7.15
N LEU A 769 -27.31 -3.11 8.28
CA LEU A 769 -28.29 -3.39 9.32
C LEU A 769 -29.46 -2.41 9.21
N SER A 770 -30.69 -2.91 9.14
CA SER A 770 -31.90 -2.08 9.04
C SER A 770 -33.02 -2.54 9.97
N ASP A 771 -33.79 -1.56 10.46
CA ASP A 771 -34.99 -1.79 11.28
C ASP A 771 -36.23 -1.84 10.39
N ASP A 772 -36.89 -2.99 10.40
CA ASP A 772 -38.14 -3.21 9.67
C ASP A 772 -39.25 -3.69 10.62
N THR A 773 -39.18 -3.27 11.89
CA THR A 773 -40.14 -3.65 12.91
C THR A 773 -41.47 -2.91 12.75
N LEU A 774 -42.59 -3.62 12.95
CA LEU A 774 -43.92 -3.01 12.97
C LEU A 774 -44.22 -2.41 14.36
N PRO A 775 -44.71 -1.15 14.44
CA PRO A 775 -45.04 -0.52 15.74
C PRO A 775 -46.10 -1.27 16.56
N ALA A 776 -46.92 -2.10 15.91
CA ALA A 776 -47.93 -2.92 16.57
C ALA A 776 -47.33 -4.13 17.31
N GLU A 777 -46.13 -4.58 16.92
CA GLU A 777 -45.50 -5.80 17.41
C GLU A 777 -44.28 -5.53 18.29
N THR A 778 -43.62 -4.38 18.12
CA THR A 778 -42.37 -4.04 18.83
C THR A 778 -42.43 -2.62 19.40
N ASP A 779 -42.04 -2.48 20.68
CA ASP A 779 -41.86 -1.18 21.31
C ASP A 779 -40.60 -0.48 20.76
N ARG A 780 -40.81 0.42 19.80
CA ARG A 780 -39.73 1.17 19.15
C ARG A 780 -38.92 2.04 20.10
N ALA A 781 -39.50 2.50 21.22
CA ALA A 781 -38.74 3.27 22.20
C ALA A 781 -37.73 2.37 22.93
N ARG A 782 -38.14 1.16 23.30
CA ARG A 782 -37.23 0.16 23.90
C ARG A 782 -36.16 -0.33 22.94
N LEU A 783 -36.55 -0.60 21.69
CA LEU A 783 -35.63 -1.02 20.66
C LEU A 783 -34.53 0.02 20.41
N ARG A 784 -34.88 1.31 20.39
CA ARG A 784 -33.90 2.41 20.25
C ARG A 784 -32.92 2.50 21.41
N MET A 785 -33.34 2.17 22.65
CA MET A 785 -32.44 2.17 23.81
C MET A 785 -31.33 1.11 23.72
N VAL A 786 -31.57 0.02 23.00
CA VAL A 786 -30.61 -1.09 22.86
C VAL A 786 -29.92 -1.15 21.50
N ARG A 787 -30.17 -0.13 20.66
CA ARG A 787 -29.67 -0.03 19.30
C ARG A 787 -28.16 -0.25 19.21
N ASP A 788 -27.40 0.37 20.10
CA ASP A 788 -25.94 0.36 20.03
C ASP A 788 -25.36 -1.02 20.40
N SER A 789 -25.99 -1.74 21.34
CA SER A 789 -25.66 -3.15 21.64
C SER A 789 -25.92 -4.08 20.44
N ILE A 790 -27.03 -3.87 19.73
CA ILE A 790 -27.35 -4.66 18.51
C ILE A 790 -26.35 -4.34 17.40
N LYS A 791 -26.02 -3.05 17.20
CA LYS A 791 -24.98 -2.62 16.24
C LYS A 791 -23.64 -3.29 16.53
N GLN A 792 -23.21 -3.31 17.79
CA GLN A 792 -21.96 -3.97 18.20
C GLN A 792 -21.99 -5.48 17.89
N GLY A 793 -23.09 -6.17 18.21
CA GLY A 793 -23.24 -7.59 17.88
C GLY A 793 -23.26 -7.87 16.37
N PHE A 794 -23.89 -7.00 15.58
CA PHE A 794 -23.90 -7.07 14.11
C PHE A 794 -22.51 -6.81 13.50
N VAL A 795 -21.81 -5.79 13.97
CA VAL A 795 -20.44 -5.47 13.54
C VAL A 795 -19.50 -6.64 13.84
N TRP A 796 -19.63 -7.24 15.03
CA TRP A 796 -18.87 -8.43 15.39
C TRP A 796 -19.21 -9.62 14.47
N ALA A 797 -20.50 -9.91 14.27
CA ALA A 797 -20.92 -11.01 13.38
C ALA A 797 -20.39 -10.84 11.96
N THR A 798 -20.51 -9.65 11.38
CA THR A 798 -20.05 -9.38 10.01
C THR A 798 -18.52 -9.35 9.88
N ARG A 799 -17.77 -9.21 10.98
CA ARG A 799 -16.31 -9.22 10.98
C ARG A 799 -15.74 -10.64 10.92
N GLU A 800 -16.42 -11.60 11.53
CA GLU A 800 -15.97 -12.99 11.55
C GLU A 800 -16.72 -13.83 10.54
N GLY A 801 -18.06 -13.82 10.47
CA GLY A 801 -18.78 -14.70 9.55
C GLY A 801 -18.82 -16.16 10.04
N PRO A 802 -19.93 -16.91 9.81
CA PRO A 802 -20.09 -18.25 10.36
C PRO A 802 -19.48 -19.39 9.52
N LEU A 803 -19.12 -19.18 8.24
CA LEU A 803 -18.63 -20.28 7.38
C LEU A 803 -17.18 -20.63 7.67
N CYS A 804 -16.31 -19.64 7.81
CA CYS A 804 -14.87 -19.86 7.94
C CYS A 804 -14.15 -18.75 8.70
N ASP A 805 -14.87 -17.99 9.54
CA ASP A 805 -14.36 -16.80 10.24
C ASP A 805 -13.70 -15.77 9.30
N GLU A 806 -14.22 -15.63 8.07
CA GLU A 806 -13.88 -14.50 7.19
C GLU A 806 -15.02 -13.47 7.07
N PRO A 807 -14.71 -12.16 6.99
CA PRO A 807 -15.70 -11.11 6.95
C PRO A 807 -16.82 -11.30 5.93
N MET A 808 -18.04 -10.97 6.34
CA MET A 808 -19.21 -11.00 5.47
C MET A 808 -19.17 -9.84 4.47
N ARG A 809 -19.78 -10.02 3.30
CA ARG A 809 -19.95 -9.02 2.24
C ARG A 809 -21.33 -9.16 1.59
N SER A 810 -21.89 -8.03 1.15
CA SER A 810 -23.11 -7.97 0.35
C SER A 810 -24.33 -8.60 1.02
N THR A 811 -24.42 -8.52 2.35
CA THR A 811 -25.58 -9.04 3.10
C THR A 811 -26.29 -7.95 3.88
N ARG A 812 -27.61 -7.87 3.74
CA ARG A 812 -28.49 -6.99 4.50
C ARG A 812 -29.22 -7.78 5.57
N PHE A 813 -29.15 -7.28 6.80
CA PHE A 813 -29.85 -7.81 7.96
C PHE A 813 -31.02 -6.90 8.31
N ARG A 814 -32.23 -7.48 8.36
CA ARG A 814 -33.46 -6.77 8.72
C ARG A 814 -34.00 -7.29 10.04
N ILE A 815 -34.14 -6.39 11.00
CA ILE A 815 -34.77 -6.68 12.28
C ILE A 815 -36.28 -6.64 12.05
N LEU A 816 -36.94 -7.80 12.20
CA LEU A 816 -38.39 -7.91 12.01
C LEU A 816 -39.15 -7.75 13.33
N ASN A 817 -38.59 -8.26 14.43
CA ASN A 817 -39.22 -8.22 15.74
C ASN A 817 -38.14 -8.20 16.85
N ALA A 818 -38.42 -7.48 17.93
CA ALA A 818 -37.62 -7.52 19.16
C ALA A 818 -38.52 -7.56 20.39
N ASP A 819 -38.59 -8.71 21.07
CA ASP A 819 -39.22 -8.82 22.39
C ASP A 819 -38.16 -8.51 23.46
N LEU A 820 -38.37 -7.43 24.21
CA LEU A 820 -37.36 -6.85 25.10
C LEU A 820 -37.90 -6.71 26.51
N ALA A 821 -37.12 -7.18 27.48
CA ALA A 821 -37.44 -7.10 28.90
C ALA A 821 -37.72 -5.65 29.34
N GLU A 822 -38.70 -5.45 30.23
CA GLU A 822 -39.05 -4.10 30.72
C GLU A 822 -37.89 -3.44 31.47
N SER A 823 -37.26 -4.18 32.38
CA SER A 823 -36.13 -3.68 33.18
C SER A 823 -34.87 -3.52 32.33
N ALA A 824 -34.23 -2.35 32.43
CA ALA A 824 -32.97 -2.05 31.74
C ALA A 824 -31.81 -2.96 32.18
N MET A 825 -31.84 -3.46 33.42
CA MET A 825 -30.83 -4.39 33.95
C MET A 825 -30.74 -5.69 33.13
N HIS A 826 -31.87 -6.14 32.56
CA HIS A 826 -31.91 -7.35 31.75
C HIS A 826 -31.55 -7.12 30.27
N ARG A 827 -31.27 -5.86 29.89
CA ARG A 827 -30.95 -5.41 28.53
C ARG A 827 -29.51 -4.92 28.37
N GLY A 828 -28.63 -5.24 29.33
CA GLY A 828 -27.23 -4.86 29.29
C GLY A 828 -26.49 -5.40 28.05
N GLY A 829 -25.40 -4.75 27.66
CA GLY A 829 -24.61 -5.10 26.47
C GLY A 829 -24.20 -6.58 26.42
N GLY A 830 -23.72 -7.14 27.54
CA GLY A 830 -23.35 -8.55 27.63
C GLY A 830 -24.48 -9.56 27.39
N GLN A 831 -25.74 -9.12 27.40
CA GLN A 831 -26.90 -9.98 27.09
C GLN A 831 -27.30 -9.88 25.61
N LEU A 832 -27.30 -8.67 25.06
CA LEU A 832 -27.80 -8.40 23.71
C LEU A 832 -26.75 -8.54 22.63
N ILE A 833 -25.47 -8.23 22.90
CA ILE A 833 -24.39 -8.35 21.90
C ILE A 833 -24.24 -9.80 21.43
N PRO A 834 -24.15 -10.82 22.32
CA PRO A 834 -24.04 -12.21 21.89
C PRO A 834 -25.33 -12.75 21.25
N ALA A 835 -26.51 -12.25 21.67
CA ALA A 835 -27.78 -12.62 21.07
C ALA A 835 -27.90 -12.09 19.62
N ALA A 836 -27.54 -10.81 19.41
CA ALA A 836 -27.50 -10.18 18.10
C ALA A 836 -26.49 -10.88 17.17
N ARG A 837 -25.30 -11.25 17.68
CA ARG A 837 -24.31 -12.01 16.91
C ARG A 837 -24.86 -13.37 16.46
N ARG A 838 -25.42 -14.15 17.39
CA ARG A 838 -25.98 -15.49 17.10
C ARG A 838 -27.12 -15.44 16.08
N VAL A 839 -28.06 -14.51 16.21
CA VAL A 839 -29.17 -14.40 15.26
C VAL A 839 -28.71 -13.93 13.87
N CYS A 840 -27.65 -13.11 13.78
CA CYS A 840 -27.04 -12.79 12.49
C CYS A 840 -26.44 -14.04 11.84
N TYR A 841 -25.75 -14.91 12.59
CA TYR A 841 -25.21 -16.16 12.04
C TYR A 841 -26.30 -17.13 11.59
N SER A 842 -27.34 -17.34 12.39
CA SER A 842 -28.40 -18.28 12.03
C SER A 842 -29.26 -17.77 10.86
N SER A 843 -29.54 -16.47 10.79
CA SER A 843 -30.20 -15.88 9.62
C SER A 843 -29.35 -15.94 8.35
N PHE A 844 -28.03 -15.76 8.46
CA PHE A 844 -27.09 -15.90 7.34
C PHE A 844 -27.03 -17.34 6.82
N LEU A 845 -26.93 -18.33 7.72
CA LEU A 845 -26.82 -19.75 7.33
C LEU A 845 -28.10 -20.31 6.71
N THR A 846 -29.25 -19.68 6.94
CA THR A 846 -30.55 -20.03 6.32
C THR A 846 -30.83 -19.27 5.02
N ALA A 847 -29.90 -18.40 4.58
CA ALA A 847 -30.01 -17.52 3.41
C ALA A 847 -29.12 -17.99 2.23
N SER A 848 -28.98 -19.30 2.05
CA SER A 848 -28.19 -19.92 0.98
C SER A 848 -26.77 -19.33 0.88
N PRO A 849 -25.92 -19.54 1.91
CA PRO A 849 -24.63 -18.88 2.03
C PRO A 849 -23.63 -19.32 0.95
N ARG A 850 -22.75 -18.40 0.54
CA ARG A 850 -21.74 -18.58 -0.50
C ARG A 850 -20.41 -17.98 -0.05
N LEU A 851 -19.30 -18.55 -0.52
CA LEU A 851 -17.99 -17.92 -0.41
C LEU A 851 -17.77 -16.97 -1.59
N MET A 852 -17.05 -15.88 -1.34
CA MET A 852 -16.54 -15.00 -2.39
C MET A 852 -15.02 -15.06 -2.41
N GLU A 853 -14.46 -15.24 -3.59
CA GLU A 853 -13.03 -15.13 -3.86
C GLU A 853 -12.68 -13.73 -4.38
N PRO A 854 -11.48 -13.22 -4.07
CA PRO A 854 -11.00 -11.99 -4.67
C PRO A 854 -10.58 -12.26 -6.12
N ILE A 855 -10.95 -11.33 -7.00
CA ILE A 855 -10.55 -11.33 -8.41
C ILE A 855 -9.52 -10.23 -8.63
N SER A 856 -8.41 -10.61 -9.25
CA SER A 856 -7.37 -9.68 -9.69
C SER A 856 -7.65 -9.22 -11.12
N PHE A 857 -7.63 -7.91 -11.32
CA PHE A 857 -7.48 -7.33 -12.66
C PHE A 857 -6.03 -7.44 -13.10
N VAL A 858 -5.85 -7.85 -14.35
CA VAL A 858 -4.55 -8.06 -14.97
C VAL A 858 -4.47 -7.20 -16.23
N GLU A 859 -3.57 -6.23 -16.23
CA GLU A 859 -3.21 -5.47 -17.43
C GLU A 859 -1.91 -6.02 -18.01
N ILE A 860 -1.98 -6.51 -19.25
CA ILE A 860 -0.86 -7.13 -19.95
C ILE A 860 -0.48 -6.28 -21.14
N GLN A 861 0.80 -5.92 -21.24
CA GLN A 861 1.40 -5.42 -22.47
C GLN A 861 2.15 -6.55 -23.15
N ALA A 862 1.81 -6.84 -24.41
CA ALA A 862 2.50 -7.87 -25.19
C ALA A 862 2.64 -7.47 -26.67
N PRO A 863 3.70 -7.90 -27.37
CA PRO A 863 3.73 -7.83 -28.82
C PRO A 863 2.65 -8.71 -29.44
N ARG A 864 2.23 -8.38 -30.66
CA ARG A 864 1.19 -9.12 -31.40
C ARG A 864 1.43 -10.63 -31.45
N ASP A 865 2.69 -11.04 -31.63
CA ASP A 865 3.06 -12.45 -31.79
C ASP A 865 2.86 -13.26 -30.50
N CYS A 866 2.92 -12.61 -29.33
CA CYS A 866 2.77 -13.26 -28.03
C CYS A 866 1.31 -13.37 -27.57
N VAL A 867 0.36 -12.68 -28.21
CA VAL A 867 -1.03 -12.60 -27.76
C VAL A 867 -1.65 -13.99 -27.56
N SER A 868 -1.43 -14.92 -28.50
CA SER A 868 -1.96 -16.30 -28.37
C SER A 868 -1.42 -17.06 -27.14
N ASN A 869 -0.15 -16.86 -26.79
CA ASN A 869 0.45 -17.43 -25.58
C ASN A 869 -0.16 -16.81 -24.32
N VAL A 870 -0.44 -15.50 -24.34
CA VAL A 870 -1.12 -14.80 -23.22
C VAL A 870 -2.49 -15.43 -22.94
N TYR A 871 -3.33 -15.62 -23.98
CA TYR A 871 -4.64 -16.26 -23.82
C TYR A 871 -4.51 -17.69 -23.27
N THR A 872 -3.47 -18.43 -23.66
CA THR A 872 -3.21 -19.78 -23.15
C THR A 872 -2.89 -19.77 -21.66
N VAL A 873 -2.06 -18.83 -21.19
CA VAL A 873 -1.72 -18.70 -19.76
C VAL A 873 -2.93 -18.29 -18.93
N ILE A 874 -3.73 -17.33 -19.42
CA ILE A 874 -4.98 -16.88 -18.76
C ILE A 874 -5.98 -18.04 -18.65
N GLY A 875 -6.18 -18.79 -19.73
CA GLY A 875 -7.14 -19.91 -19.77
C GLY A 875 -6.80 -21.06 -18.81
N ARG A 876 -5.52 -21.25 -18.46
CA ARG A 876 -5.09 -22.25 -17.47
C ARG A 876 -5.44 -21.88 -16.03
N ARG A 877 -5.75 -20.62 -15.75
CA ARG A 877 -5.89 -20.05 -14.40
C ARG A 877 -7.29 -19.47 -14.16
N ARG A 878 -8.32 -20.08 -14.76
CA ARG A 878 -9.73 -19.64 -14.74
C ARG A 878 -9.94 -18.17 -15.15
N GLY A 879 -8.96 -17.58 -15.84
CA GLY A 879 -9.02 -16.19 -16.24
C GLY A 879 -9.86 -15.99 -17.49
N HIS A 880 -10.41 -14.80 -17.63
CA HIS A 880 -11.11 -14.40 -18.85
C HIS A 880 -10.66 -13.02 -19.31
N VAL A 881 -10.52 -12.85 -20.62
CA VAL A 881 -10.12 -11.59 -21.24
C VAL A 881 -11.35 -10.69 -21.37
N THR A 882 -11.27 -9.48 -20.83
CA THR A 882 -12.34 -8.48 -20.88
C THR A 882 -12.14 -7.49 -22.02
N HIS A 883 -10.88 -7.18 -22.35
CA HIS A 883 -10.53 -6.24 -23.42
C HIS A 883 -9.22 -6.65 -24.09
N ASP A 884 -9.15 -6.48 -25.41
CA ASP A 884 -7.95 -6.71 -26.22
C ASP A 884 -7.93 -5.66 -27.33
N ALA A 885 -6.97 -4.74 -27.25
CA ALA A 885 -6.80 -3.70 -28.26
C ALA A 885 -5.33 -3.39 -28.55
N PRO A 886 -5.00 -3.07 -29.82
CA PRO A 886 -3.68 -2.55 -30.16
C PRO A 886 -3.48 -1.18 -29.51
N LYS A 887 -2.30 -0.94 -28.93
CA LYS A 887 -1.97 0.36 -28.35
C LYS A 887 -1.72 1.38 -29.47
N PRO A 888 -2.47 2.50 -29.55
CA PRO A 888 -2.31 3.47 -30.62
C PRO A 888 -0.88 4.00 -30.73
N GLY A 889 -0.28 3.95 -31.91
CA GLY A 889 1.09 4.44 -32.15
C GLY A 889 2.21 3.60 -31.51
N SER A 890 1.94 2.33 -31.15
CA SER A 890 2.92 1.36 -30.65
C SER A 890 2.65 -0.01 -31.29
N PRO A 891 3.67 -0.88 -31.48
CA PRO A 891 3.47 -2.25 -31.95
C PRO A 891 2.90 -3.20 -30.87
N MET A 892 2.70 -2.69 -29.65
CA MET A 892 2.20 -3.47 -28.51
C MET A 892 0.68 -3.55 -28.50
N TYR A 893 0.17 -4.62 -27.90
CA TYR A 893 -1.22 -4.80 -27.54
C TYR A 893 -1.38 -4.64 -26.03
N THR A 894 -2.53 -4.09 -25.62
CA THR A 894 -2.95 -4.03 -24.23
C THR A 894 -4.11 -5.00 -24.06
N ILE A 895 -3.92 -6.01 -23.22
CA ILE A 895 -4.91 -7.03 -22.90
C ILE A 895 -5.32 -6.83 -21.45
N HIS A 896 -6.60 -6.68 -21.20
CA HIS A 896 -7.18 -6.66 -19.86
C HIS A 896 -7.86 -8.01 -19.60
N ALA A 897 -7.58 -8.58 -18.44
CA ALA A 897 -8.16 -9.84 -18.02
C ALA A 897 -8.50 -9.81 -16.53
N LEU A 898 -9.41 -10.69 -16.16
CA LEU A 898 -9.78 -10.94 -14.77
C LEU A 898 -9.37 -12.37 -14.43
N VAL A 899 -8.65 -12.54 -13.33
CA VAL A 899 -8.12 -13.82 -12.86
C VAL A 899 -8.39 -13.94 -11.36
N PRO A 900 -8.96 -15.06 -10.87
CA PRO A 900 -9.07 -15.29 -9.44
C PRO A 900 -7.72 -15.17 -8.75
N THR A 901 -7.63 -14.38 -7.67
CA THR A 901 -6.33 -14.05 -7.05
C THR A 901 -5.60 -15.29 -6.54
N ILE A 902 -6.34 -16.33 -6.11
CA ILE A 902 -5.74 -17.62 -5.70
C ILE A 902 -5.00 -18.32 -6.86
N ASP A 903 -5.54 -18.18 -8.08
CA ASP A 903 -4.92 -18.73 -9.30
C ASP A 903 -3.91 -17.76 -9.92
N ALA A 904 -3.68 -16.59 -9.32
CA ALA A 904 -2.73 -15.61 -9.81
C ALA A 904 -1.29 -15.81 -9.26
N SER A 905 -1.10 -16.73 -8.31
CA SER A 905 0.23 -17.06 -7.75
C SER A 905 1.17 -17.56 -8.85
N GLY A 906 2.30 -16.86 -9.07
CA GLY A 906 3.25 -17.15 -10.14
C GLY A 906 2.77 -16.78 -11.55
N PHE A 907 1.64 -16.07 -11.71
CA PHE A 907 1.09 -15.70 -13.03
C PHE A 907 2.07 -14.87 -13.86
N GLU A 908 2.71 -13.85 -13.26
CA GLU A 908 3.69 -13.02 -13.98
C GLU A 908 4.86 -13.86 -14.48
N THR A 909 5.39 -14.74 -13.62
CA THR A 909 6.53 -15.61 -13.94
C THR A 909 6.21 -16.54 -15.09
N ASP A 910 5.03 -17.18 -15.07
CA ASP A 910 4.57 -18.02 -16.17
C ASP A 910 4.42 -17.21 -17.45
N LEU A 911 3.71 -16.08 -17.39
CA LEU A 911 3.47 -15.22 -18.54
C LEU A 911 4.78 -14.81 -19.22
N ARG A 912 5.76 -14.39 -18.43
CA ARG A 912 7.09 -14.01 -18.93
C ARG A 912 7.84 -15.21 -19.47
N THR A 913 7.75 -16.37 -18.84
CA THR A 913 8.41 -17.60 -19.32
C THR A 913 7.84 -18.04 -20.67
N PHE A 914 6.51 -18.10 -20.82
CA PHE A 914 5.82 -18.50 -22.05
C PHE A 914 5.96 -17.48 -23.20
N THR A 915 6.35 -16.24 -22.89
CA THR A 915 6.54 -15.17 -23.89
C THR A 915 8.01 -14.77 -24.05
N HIS A 916 8.95 -15.54 -23.48
CA HIS A 916 10.38 -15.23 -23.49
C HIS A 916 10.71 -13.82 -22.97
N GLY A 917 9.96 -13.37 -21.98
CA GLY A 917 10.09 -12.07 -21.32
C GLY A 917 9.52 -10.89 -22.10
N GLN A 918 8.85 -11.12 -23.23
CA GLN A 918 8.32 -10.05 -24.08
C GLN A 918 6.98 -9.48 -23.58
N ALA A 919 6.15 -10.30 -22.95
CA ALA A 919 4.94 -9.83 -22.30
C ALA A 919 5.24 -9.42 -20.85
N PHE A 920 4.59 -8.36 -20.40
CA PHE A 920 4.68 -7.88 -19.03
C PHE A 920 3.27 -7.62 -18.50
N CYS A 921 3.04 -7.87 -17.21
CA CYS A 921 1.74 -7.65 -16.60
C CYS A 921 1.82 -6.89 -15.28
N GLN A 922 0.74 -6.22 -14.95
CA GLN A 922 0.45 -5.73 -13.61
C GLN A 922 -0.83 -6.38 -13.12
N LEU A 923 -0.79 -6.89 -11.89
CA LEU A 923 -1.93 -7.50 -11.23
C LEU A 923 -2.30 -6.69 -10.01
N TYR A 924 -3.59 -6.55 -9.74
CA TYR A 924 -4.09 -5.95 -8.52
C TYR A 924 -5.53 -6.36 -8.25
N PHE A 925 -5.94 -6.28 -6.98
CA PHE A 925 -7.31 -6.55 -6.58
C PHE A 925 -8.31 -5.60 -7.27
N ASP A 926 -9.39 -6.18 -7.82
CA ASP A 926 -10.45 -5.46 -8.53
C ASP A 926 -11.79 -5.55 -7.78
N HIS A 927 -12.33 -6.77 -7.64
CA HIS A 927 -13.60 -7.00 -6.96
C HIS A 927 -13.70 -8.40 -6.37
N TRP A 928 -14.79 -8.64 -5.64
CA TRP A 928 -15.14 -9.94 -5.06
C TRP A 928 -16.15 -10.66 -5.94
N GLN A 929 -15.95 -11.94 -6.20
CA GLN A 929 -16.87 -12.77 -6.98
C GLN A 929 -17.26 -14.03 -6.20
N ALA A 930 -18.51 -14.46 -6.28
CA ALA A 930 -18.95 -15.70 -5.67
C ALA A 930 -18.20 -16.90 -6.27
N VAL A 931 -17.65 -17.76 -5.40
CA VAL A 931 -16.98 -19.00 -5.78
C VAL A 931 -18.03 -19.96 -6.36
N PRO A 932 -17.75 -20.63 -7.50
CA PRO A 932 -18.64 -21.66 -8.02
C PRO A 932 -18.79 -22.82 -7.03
N GLY A 933 -20.03 -23.25 -6.80
CA GLY A 933 -20.35 -24.33 -5.87
C GLY A 933 -21.10 -23.89 -4.63
N ASP A 934 -21.49 -24.88 -3.83
CA ASP A 934 -22.08 -24.66 -2.50
C ASP A 934 -21.05 -25.05 -1.43
N PRO A 935 -20.66 -24.14 -0.51
CA PRO A 935 -19.74 -24.46 0.57
C PRO A 935 -20.32 -25.48 1.58
N LEU A 936 -21.64 -25.61 1.68
CA LEU A 936 -22.32 -26.50 2.63
C LEU A 936 -22.66 -27.89 2.05
N ASP A 937 -22.38 -28.13 0.77
CA ASP A 937 -22.65 -29.42 0.13
C ASP A 937 -21.74 -30.54 0.67
N ARG A 938 -22.37 -31.53 1.33
CA ARG A 938 -21.70 -32.69 1.94
C ARG A 938 -21.49 -33.85 0.98
N GLU A 939 -22.14 -33.84 -0.18
CA GLU A 939 -22.00 -34.90 -1.19
C GLU A 939 -20.67 -34.79 -1.96
N VAL A 940 -20.06 -33.60 -1.95
CA VAL A 940 -18.75 -33.35 -2.57
C VAL A 940 -17.64 -34.03 -1.77
N VAL A 941 -17.09 -35.11 -2.35
CA VAL A 941 -15.90 -35.79 -1.83
C VAL A 941 -14.63 -35.14 -2.38
N LEU A 942 -13.86 -34.52 -1.49
CA LEU A 942 -12.58 -33.89 -1.81
C LEU A 942 -11.43 -34.87 -1.66
N ARG A 943 -10.50 -34.86 -2.62
CA ARG A 943 -9.27 -35.66 -2.55
C ARG A 943 -8.11 -34.79 -2.06
N PRO A 944 -7.32 -35.26 -1.08
CA PRO A 944 -6.11 -34.55 -0.67
C PRO A 944 -5.16 -34.34 -1.84
N LEU A 945 -4.54 -33.16 -1.94
CA LEU A 945 -3.51 -32.79 -2.92
C LEU A 945 -3.94 -32.76 -4.40
N GLU A 946 -5.21 -33.06 -4.73
CA GLU A 946 -5.76 -32.84 -6.07
C GLU A 946 -6.44 -31.45 -6.14
N PRO A 947 -6.23 -30.68 -7.24
CA PRO A 947 -6.92 -29.41 -7.41
C PRO A 947 -8.40 -29.64 -7.72
N SER A 948 -9.28 -29.03 -6.92
CA SER A 948 -10.73 -29.03 -7.16
C SER A 948 -11.08 -28.17 -8.37
N ALA A 949 -12.18 -28.49 -9.06
CA ALA A 949 -12.65 -27.73 -10.22
C ALA A 949 -14.17 -27.57 -10.25
N GLY A 950 -14.64 -26.49 -10.88
CA GLY A 950 -16.07 -26.22 -11.05
C GLY A 950 -16.80 -26.08 -9.72
N GLN A 951 -17.90 -26.82 -9.55
CA GLN A 951 -18.80 -26.71 -8.39
C GLN A 951 -18.18 -27.23 -7.07
N GLN A 952 -17.03 -27.90 -7.11
CA GLN A 952 -16.37 -28.43 -5.90
C GLN A 952 -15.51 -27.38 -5.18
N LEU A 953 -15.22 -26.24 -5.83
CA LEU A 953 -14.31 -25.21 -5.33
C LEU A 953 -14.77 -24.60 -4.01
N ALA A 954 -16.06 -24.23 -3.91
CA ALA A 954 -16.59 -23.59 -2.70
C ALA A 954 -16.43 -24.48 -1.46
N ARG A 955 -16.72 -25.78 -1.58
CA ARG A 955 -16.56 -26.75 -0.48
C ARG A 955 -15.09 -26.93 -0.11
N ASP A 956 -14.20 -27.04 -1.10
CA ASP A 956 -12.76 -27.18 -0.89
C ASP A 956 -12.14 -25.98 -0.17
N PHE A 957 -12.44 -24.78 -0.65
CA PHE A 957 -11.96 -23.54 -0.03
C PHE A 957 -12.50 -23.37 1.38
N MET A 958 -13.77 -23.69 1.63
CA MET A 958 -14.35 -23.61 2.97
C MET A 958 -13.63 -24.57 3.93
N LEU A 959 -13.53 -25.86 3.59
CA LEU A 959 -12.95 -26.87 4.47
C LEU A 959 -11.46 -26.62 4.76
N LYS A 960 -10.66 -26.31 3.72
CA LYS A 960 -9.24 -25.96 3.91
C LYS A 960 -9.06 -24.73 4.81
N THR A 961 -9.89 -23.70 4.62
CA THR A 961 -9.83 -22.49 5.46
C THR A 961 -10.20 -22.79 6.90
N ARG A 962 -11.26 -23.57 7.13
CA ARG A 962 -11.71 -23.97 8.48
C ARG A 962 -10.65 -24.78 9.21
N ARG A 963 -10.08 -25.80 8.56
CA ARG A 963 -9.01 -26.64 9.14
C ARG A 963 -7.79 -25.81 9.54
N ARG A 964 -7.37 -24.87 8.70
CA ARG A 964 -6.25 -23.98 8.99
C ARG A 964 -6.51 -23.08 10.21
N LYS A 965 -7.74 -22.61 10.38
CA LYS A 965 -8.13 -21.81 11.55
C LYS A 965 -8.40 -22.65 12.81
N GLY A 966 -8.32 -23.99 12.73
CA GLY A 966 -8.66 -24.86 13.85
C GLY A 966 -10.17 -25.04 14.09
N LEU A 967 -11.01 -24.66 13.11
CA LEU A 967 -12.45 -24.82 13.19
C LEU A 967 -12.90 -26.23 12.79
N SER A 968 -14.05 -26.68 13.34
CA SER A 968 -14.64 -27.98 12.98
C SER A 968 -14.98 -28.06 11.49
N ASP A 969 -14.76 -29.20 10.83
CA ASP A 969 -15.08 -29.36 9.40
C ASP A 969 -16.55 -29.02 9.06
N ASP A 970 -17.48 -29.35 9.97
CA ASP A 970 -18.89 -29.03 9.79
C ASP A 970 -19.28 -27.65 10.35
N VAL A 971 -20.05 -26.92 9.55
CA VAL A 971 -20.80 -25.71 9.93
C VAL A 971 -22.20 -26.17 10.34
N SER A 972 -22.44 -26.34 11.65
CA SER A 972 -23.75 -26.70 12.17
C SER A 972 -24.54 -25.46 12.54
N ILE A 973 -25.72 -25.27 11.94
CA ILE A 973 -26.66 -24.21 12.31
C ILE A 973 -27.19 -24.42 13.75
N ASP A 974 -27.24 -25.67 14.21
CA ASP A 974 -27.73 -26.03 15.56
C ASP A 974 -26.98 -25.30 16.67
N LYS A 975 -25.70 -24.95 16.44
CA LYS A 975 -24.87 -24.18 17.38
C LYS A 975 -25.44 -22.79 17.67
N PHE A 976 -26.27 -22.24 16.80
CA PHE A 976 -26.73 -20.84 16.86
C PHE A 976 -28.24 -20.69 17.05
N ILE A 977 -29.00 -21.79 17.06
CA ILE A 977 -30.45 -21.79 17.29
C ILE A 977 -30.72 -22.35 18.68
N ASP A 978 -31.42 -21.61 19.53
CA ASP A 978 -31.74 -22.06 20.89
C ASP A 978 -33.01 -22.95 20.93
N ASP A 979 -33.93 -22.77 19.99
CA ASP A 979 -35.22 -23.49 19.94
C ASP A 979 -35.12 -24.87 19.28
N PRO A 980 -35.45 -25.97 19.97
CA PRO A 980 -35.31 -27.32 19.44
C PRO A 980 -36.28 -27.63 18.29
N THR A 981 -37.48 -27.03 18.26
CA THR A 981 -38.43 -27.24 17.15
C THR A 981 -37.96 -26.54 15.88
N LEU A 982 -37.34 -25.37 16.03
CA LEU A 982 -36.78 -24.60 14.94
C LEU A 982 -35.49 -25.26 14.39
N ARG A 983 -34.73 -25.96 15.25
CA ARG A 983 -33.62 -26.82 14.82
C ARG A 983 -34.09 -27.95 13.91
N ASP A 984 -35.17 -28.64 14.25
CA ASP A 984 -35.69 -29.74 13.44
C ASP A 984 -36.17 -29.26 12.06
N VAL A 985 -36.87 -28.13 11.99
CA VAL A 985 -37.30 -27.51 10.73
C VAL A 985 -36.11 -27.08 9.87
N VAL A 986 -35.06 -26.52 10.48
CA VAL A 986 -33.85 -26.13 9.75
C VAL A 986 -33.08 -27.35 9.27
N ARG A 987 -33.03 -28.44 10.03
CA ARG A 987 -32.41 -29.70 9.62
C ARG A 987 -33.13 -30.33 8.42
N GLU A 988 -34.46 -30.33 8.43
CA GLU A 988 -35.25 -30.79 7.27
C GLU A 988 -35.04 -29.92 6.02
N PHE A 989 -34.73 -28.64 6.19
CA PHE A 989 -34.43 -27.75 5.06
C PHE A 989 -33.00 -27.94 4.50
N GLN A 990 -32.06 -28.39 5.33
CA GLN A 990 -30.66 -28.61 4.91
C GLN A 990 -30.38 -30.02 4.35
N GLN A 991 -31.25 -30.99 4.64
CA GLN A 991 -31.24 -32.32 4.01
C GLN A 991 -31.95 -32.27 2.67
#